data_AF-A0A6B8VZC1-F1
#
_entry.id   AF-A0A6B8VZC1-F1
#
_cell.length_a   1.000
_cell.length_b   1.000
_cell.length_c   1.000
_cell.angle_alpha   90.00
_cell.angle_beta   90.00
_cell.angle_gamma   90.00
#
_symmetry.space_group_name_H-M   'P 1'
#
loop_
_entity.id
_entity.type
_entity.pdbx_description
1 polymer ?
#
loop_
_entity_poly.entity_id
_entity_poly.type
_entity_poly.pdbx_seq_one_letter_code
_entity_poly.pdbx_strand_id
1 'polypeptide(L)'
;MRKIFVVGCGGSGAKTLAYMMDQLKTTLAEKLPERYPSPKDVKLPRAWQFVSVDVPTSPESAGANLPNVSEAGGRYISCGSTERYYPVDTAVSNQLGSRRELGTIASWALPNPESETTVISAGAGQYRSIGRMLILSKLQEVQQELRKSWDVLFTGETDRELADLRNQLYNETSSGADSSQSQPLVFVVSSMAGGAGASMALDICRLLTGLEGIAVGNTSLFMVTPDIFSQLSPDAVAGANPNALAMFSELLAAQLGSATESDQRIFQALGVPVGGDSVPVGRIFPVGVRSGENGALLGDGQADTVYRALGRALAALVADDGALEDYKRYTLGNRGGASADQSRFAWGTAEPKNVPWGTLGYAQLSMGRDRYAEYAAQRLARSAVERLLRGHYDKSDESPADLQIKKRLDNNRNGLDNQLHRIMPLPGQSEGWINQMFQGVVERWTQRMMGVVQDQIPNAQNKRGSEWVIDVTRALQISSSMVDNDQRQELYSGVAEWASAGILQEGLLGLLRSEIAKFGVPYGSALLLDIRHKIEDNLVAELRQLSDRRAPQAVVLDETQRAALESDRGRIDDSTKWTQEIVAKIAPQLRNRAMAMIAQHMASVLHDFVSNFITPLQRNIQMGHADLEDAMTKTSDSDLGVAQLKTNVPALWPDESQNTVPTRFSQAANEVFLTEVDSFVGQFITDITQSARTEEIHNFDYEQALNVSAQRVVSGNWESLSGSEAAPRDLIRLIEVWVARDLAYDPENSGEHRDPRPARFQFNISSAEVLERARQYIRRPGFSFQQFISSSLRDFVTAPGLSESERGARRQQVLSKFSEAMTYALPLAQINTQLVRAIYNDEVRYEFNFSQIPFGGDELGDSLKQAVRDYPNHRPADITKPLGSALVNQGEERHIDIFGSYPNYVPIVFDSLLPPIEKQWRQTAGTRSEFWNGRRARPLPAALPMTDTERLAMVKGWYIGRIIGRIYFPETLDTADTTPVQIHEEQSKQWVNFDTPLLTPVSRFRAGLDWLPSLLESVSLAWARSGEQPLFRSVQPYILLRQLWDDAPSPSLGGRTTRGRRLLHEWLYNGERMAGEVNQIAGTGVGATPAERLEITRAWLQRQHEIAQAYVPSAKLGEGRLFNTADRPFADITDRSVSAKVPVFADIAPDVTEATADIINILEACLQAGPPQAETGFVPTFDPRAAQSGAADLPGAGEF
;
A
#
# COMPACT_ATOMS: atom_id res chain seq x y z
N MET A 1 5.52 -11.28 -11.56
CA MET A 1 4.17 -10.99 -10.98
C MET A 1 3.24 -12.21 -11.09
N ARG A 2 2.36 -12.46 -10.10
CA ARG A 2 1.36 -13.56 -10.11
C ARG A 2 -0.06 -13.10 -9.75
N LYS A 3 -1.04 -13.99 -9.91
CA LYS A 3 -2.41 -13.82 -9.42
C LYS A 3 -2.45 -13.91 -7.89
N ILE A 4 -3.03 -12.92 -7.23
CA ILE A 4 -3.11 -12.82 -5.76
C ILE A 4 -4.54 -12.52 -5.35
N PHE A 5 -5.02 -13.22 -4.33
CA PHE A 5 -6.27 -12.91 -3.65
C PHE A 5 -6.00 -12.56 -2.19
N VAL A 6 -6.32 -11.33 -1.78
CA VAL A 6 -6.08 -10.85 -0.42
C VAL A 6 -7.41 -10.60 0.28
N VAL A 7 -7.62 -11.23 1.44
CA VAL A 7 -8.82 -11.07 2.27
C VAL A 7 -8.46 -10.53 3.65
N GLY A 8 -8.92 -9.32 3.98
CA GLY A 8 -8.80 -8.73 5.30
C GLY A 8 -10.02 -9.03 6.16
N CYS A 9 -9.82 -9.55 7.37
CA CYS A 9 -10.90 -9.88 8.31
C CYS A 9 -10.83 -8.98 9.55
N GLY A 10 -11.87 -8.18 9.78
CA GLY A 10 -11.94 -7.19 10.85
C GLY A 10 -11.11 -5.93 10.58
N GLY A 11 -11.23 -4.93 11.46
CA GLY A 11 -10.55 -3.64 11.31
C GLY A 11 -9.02 -3.72 11.14
N SER A 12 -8.34 -4.62 11.85
CA SER A 12 -6.89 -4.84 11.66
C SER A 12 -6.55 -5.35 10.27
N GLY A 13 -7.38 -6.25 9.73
CA GLY A 13 -7.24 -6.74 8.35
C GLY A 13 -7.48 -5.61 7.35
N ALA A 14 -8.58 -4.87 7.48
CA ALA A 14 -8.92 -3.74 6.62
C ALA A 14 -7.81 -2.68 6.57
N LYS A 15 -7.27 -2.28 7.74
CA LYS A 15 -6.16 -1.32 7.85
C LYS A 15 -4.89 -1.83 7.17
N THR A 16 -4.51 -3.09 7.40
CA THR A 16 -3.32 -3.68 6.76
C THR A 16 -3.47 -3.72 5.24
N LEU A 17 -4.65 -4.10 4.73
CA LEU A 17 -4.94 -4.08 3.29
C LEU A 17 -4.86 -2.66 2.72
N ALA A 18 -5.39 -1.64 3.42
CA ALA A 18 -5.28 -0.26 2.97
C ALA A 18 -3.82 0.20 2.81
N TYR A 19 -2.95 -0.11 3.79
CA TYR A 19 -1.51 0.15 3.68
C TYR A 19 -0.85 -0.63 2.53
N MET A 20 -1.21 -1.90 2.35
CA MET A 20 -0.69 -2.72 1.25
C MET A 20 -1.09 -2.15 -0.12
N MET A 21 -2.35 -1.72 -0.28
CA MET A 21 -2.86 -1.15 -1.53
C MET A 21 -2.20 0.20 -1.84
N ASP A 22 -2.02 1.08 -0.86
CA ASP A 22 -1.30 2.36 -1.02
C ASP A 22 0.16 2.13 -1.44
N GLN A 23 0.84 1.16 -0.82
CA GLN A 23 2.21 0.79 -1.19
C GLN A 23 2.29 0.19 -2.61
N LEU A 24 1.38 -0.70 -3.00
CA LEU A 24 1.35 -1.29 -4.35
C LEU A 24 1.08 -0.25 -5.42
N LYS A 25 0.14 0.68 -5.19
CA LYS A 25 -0.11 1.80 -6.11
C LYS A 25 1.12 2.69 -6.26
N THR A 26 1.77 3.01 -5.15
CA THR A 26 3.02 3.79 -5.16
C THR A 26 4.10 3.08 -5.97
N THR A 27 4.30 1.78 -5.71
CA THR A 27 5.30 0.96 -6.41
C THR A 27 5.04 0.87 -7.92
N LEU A 28 3.78 0.72 -8.34
CA LEU A 28 3.42 0.68 -9.77
C LEU A 28 3.63 2.05 -10.45
N ALA A 29 3.28 3.15 -9.79
CA ALA A 29 3.52 4.49 -10.33
C ALA A 29 5.02 4.82 -10.45
N GLU A 30 5.84 4.30 -9.55
CA GLU A 30 7.30 4.46 -9.61
C GLU A 30 7.93 3.61 -10.72
N LYS A 31 7.50 2.35 -10.88
CA LYS A 31 8.05 1.45 -11.90
C LYS A 31 7.51 1.70 -13.31
N LEU A 32 6.30 2.26 -13.45
CA LEU A 32 5.64 2.54 -14.74
C LEU A 32 5.16 4.00 -14.84
N PRO A 33 6.06 5.00 -14.77
CA PRO A 33 5.68 6.41 -14.70
C PRO A 33 5.00 6.92 -15.97
N GLU A 34 5.27 6.32 -17.14
CA GLU A 34 4.60 6.68 -18.41
C GLU A 34 3.13 6.24 -18.43
N ARG A 35 2.82 5.12 -17.77
CA ARG A 35 1.46 4.58 -17.65
C ARG A 35 0.69 5.23 -16.51
N TYR A 36 1.39 5.53 -15.42
CA TYR A 36 0.81 6.03 -14.18
C TYR A 36 1.58 7.26 -13.70
N PRO A 37 1.15 8.48 -14.07
CA PRO A 37 1.83 9.72 -13.67
C PRO A 37 1.90 9.90 -12.15
N SER A 38 0.90 9.40 -11.42
CA SER A 38 0.88 9.42 -9.97
C SER A 38 0.16 8.21 -9.37
N PRO A 39 0.41 7.87 -8.08
CA PRO A 39 -0.21 6.72 -7.41
C PRO A 39 -1.75 6.74 -7.43
N LYS A 40 -2.38 7.93 -7.47
CA LYS A 40 -3.84 8.06 -7.54
C LYS A 40 -4.43 7.56 -8.87
N ASP A 41 -3.64 7.66 -9.94
CA ASP A 41 -4.05 7.23 -11.29
C ASP A 41 -3.91 5.71 -11.45
N VAL A 42 -3.27 5.05 -10.47
CA VAL A 42 -3.08 3.60 -10.46
C VAL A 42 -4.38 2.92 -10.06
N LYS A 43 -4.96 2.25 -11.06
CA LYS A 43 -5.89 1.15 -10.83
C LYS A 43 -5.09 -0.13 -10.62
N LEU A 44 -5.26 -0.78 -9.46
CA LEU A 44 -4.59 -2.04 -9.19
C LEU A 44 -5.00 -3.10 -10.25
N PRO A 45 -4.06 -3.94 -10.73
CA PRO A 45 -4.32 -4.95 -11.74
C PRO A 45 -5.44 -5.91 -11.33
N ARG A 46 -6.24 -6.39 -12.28
CA ARG A 46 -7.31 -7.37 -12.02
C ARG A 46 -6.77 -8.69 -11.47
N ALA A 47 -5.50 -9.00 -11.72
CA ALA A 47 -4.82 -10.15 -11.15
C ALA A 47 -4.62 -10.06 -9.63
N TRP A 48 -4.85 -8.89 -9.02
CA TRP A 48 -4.79 -8.67 -7.58
C TRP A 48 -6.17 -8.27 -7.06
N GLN A 49 -6.83 -9.19 -6.36
CA GLN A 49 -8.16 -8.95 -5.80
C GLN A 49 -8.05 -8.71 -4.30
N PHE A 50 -8.68 -7.65 -3.81
CA PHE A 50 -8.69 -7.26 -2.40
C PHE A 50 -10.12 -7.25 -1.89
N VAL A 51 -10.39 -8.00 -0.83
CA VAL A 51 -11.70 -8.06 -0.16
C VAL A 51 -11.50 -7.81 1.33
N SER A 52 -12.30 -6.92 1.91
CA SER A 52 -12.34 -6.70 3.35
C SER A 52 -13.70 -7.13 3.88
N VAL A 53 -13.71 -8.02 4.87
CA VAL A 53 -14.90 -8.48 5.59
C VAL A 53 -14.83 -7.96 7.01
N ASP A 54 -15.82 -7.16 7.42
CA ASP A 54 -15.86 -6.61 8.78
C ASP A 54 -17.31 -6.38 9.24
N VAL A 55 -17.50 -6.09 10.53
CA VAL A 55 -18.80 -5.83 11.14
C VAL A 55 -19.34 -4.43 10.89
N PRO A 56 -18.57 -3.32 10.86
CA PRO A 56 -19.14 -2.01 10.61
C PRO A 56 -20.00 -1.95 9.35
N THR A 57 -21.13 -1.26 9.40
CA THR A 57 -22.04 -1.18 8.23
C THR A 57 -21.45 -0.42 7.04
N SER A 58 -20.45 0.43 7.30
CA SER A 58 -19.68 1.17 6.30
C SER A 58 -18.18 0.93 6.54
N PRO A 59 -17.37 0.90 5.47
CA PRO A 59 -15.92 0.76 5.61
C PRO A 59 -15.33 2.00 6.31
N GLU A 60 -14.45 1.77 7.28
CA GLU A 60 -13.71 2.83 7.96
C GLU A 60 -12.41 3.16 7.22
N SER A 61 -12.05 4.44 7.17
CA SER A 61 -10.75 4.87 6.68
C SER A 61 -9.65 4.47 7.67
N ALA A 62 -8.53 3.97 7.14
CA ALA A 62 -7.42 3.49 7.97
C ALA A 62 -6.60 4.62 8.61
N GLY A 63 -6.81 5.87 8.18
CA GLY A 63 -6.18 7.09 8.72
C GLY A 63 -6.65 8.34 7.96
N ALA A 64 -6.26 9.52 8.42
CA ALA A 64 -6.76 10.81 7.90
C ALA A 64 -6.55 11.03 6.39
N ASN A 65 -5.59 10.34 5.77
CA ASN A 65 -5.31 10.42 4.33
C ASN A 65 -5.09 9.03 3.70
N LEU A 66 -5.68 7.98 4.24
CA LEU A 66 -5.54 6.62 3.70
C LEU A 66 -6.92 6.10 3.27
N PRO A 67 -7.18 5.92 1.96
CA PRO A 67 -8.46 5.41 1.49
C PRO A 67 -8.76 4.04 2.11
N ASN A 68 -10.03 3.79 2.40
CA ASN A 68 -10.46 2.44 2.77
C ASN A 68 -10.31 1.47 1.57
N VAL A 69 -10.46 0.17 1.83
CA VAL A 69 -10.25 -0.87 0.80
C VAL A 69 -11.14 -0.65 -0.43
N SER A 70 -12.39 -0.18 -0.27
CA SER A 70 -13.29 0.09 -1.39
C SER A 70 -12.85 1.30 -2.21
N GLU A 71 -12.53 2.40 -1.53
CA GLU A 71 -12.00 3.62 -2.16
C GLU A 71 -10.67 3.36 -2.90
N ALA A 72 -9.85 2.45 -2.37
CA ALA A 72 -8.60 2.04 -2.99
C ALA A 72 -8.81 1.10 -4.21
N GLY A 73 -10.03 0.63 -4.49
CA GLY A 73 -10.38 -0.20 -5.64
C GLY A 73 -10.63 -1.68 -5.34
N GLY A 74 -10.70 -2.07 -4.06
CA GLY A 74 -11.10 -3.39 -3.59
C GLY A 74 -12.60 -3.48 -3.30
N ARG A 75 -13.01 -4.50 -2.54
CA ARG A 75 -14.41 -4.69 -2.12
C ARG A 75 -14.53 -4.75 -0.61
N TYR A 76 -15.62 -4.18 -0.08
CA TYR A 76 -16.00 -4.29 1.33
C TYR A 76 -17.28 -5.10 1.48
N ILE A 77 -17.29 -6.02 2.43
CA ILE A 77 -18.44 -6.85 2.79
C ILE A 77 -18.76 -6.61 4.26
N SER A 78 -19.93 -6.05 4.53
CA SER A 78 -20.42 -5.81 5.89
C SER A 78 -21.14 -7.04 6.46
N CYS A 79 -20.71 -7.49 7.63
CA CYS A 79 -21.40 -8.48 8.45
C CYS A 79 -22.28 -7.85 9.55
N GLY A 80 -22.30 -6.51 9.67
CA GLY A 80 -23.06 -5.80 10.70
C GLY A 80 -24.55 -5.75 10.45
N SER A 81 -25.26 -5.38 11.52
CA SER A 81 -26.69 -5.08 11.48
C SER A 81 -26.97 -3.76 12.20
N THR A 82 -27.96 -2.99 11.72
CA THR A 82 -28.50 -1.83 12.44
C THR A 82 -29.46 -2.24 13.56
N GLU A 83 -29.83 -3.51 13.62
CA GLU A 83 -30.67 -4.07 14.68
C GLU A 83 -29.85 -4.36 15.96
N ARG A 84 -30.53 -4.75 17.03
CA ARG A 84 -29.87 -5.29 18.23
C ARG A 84 -29.33 -6.70 17.96
N TYR A 85 -28.51 -7.23 18.87
CA TYR A 85 -27.97 -8.59 18.77
C TYR A 85 -29.05 -9.68 18.76
N TYR A 86 -30.10 -9.54 19.57
CA TYR A 86 -31.15 -10.56 19.71
C TYR A 86 -31.84 -10.99 18.40
N PRO A 87 -32.29 -10.08 17.52
CA PRO A 87 -32.79 -10.46 16.19
C PRO A 87 -31.81 -11.29 15.35
N VAL A 88 -30.51 -10.97 15.38
CA VAL A 88 -29.47 -11.73 14.66
C VAL A 88 -29.35 -13.15 15.20
N ASP A 89 -29.28 -13.30 16.53
CA ASP A 89 -29.25 -14.62 17.19
C ASP A 89 -30.51 -15.42 16.83
N THR A 90 -31.68 -14.79 16.85
CA THR A 90 -32.96 -15.41 16.52
C THR A 90 -33.00 -15.91 15.07
N ALA A 91 -32.50 -15.13 14.11
CA ALA A 91 -32.46 -15.51 12.71
C ALA A 91 -31.60 -16.77 12.47
N VAL A 92 -30.37 -16.77 12.99
CA VAL A 92 -29.45 -17.92 12.89
C VAL A 92 -30.04 -19.13 13.62
N SER A 93 -30.58 -18.93 14.82
CA SER A 93 -31.17 -19.99 15.64
C SER A 93 -32.38 -20.65 14.97
N ASN A 94 -33.27 -19.86 14.35
CA ASN A 94 -34.42 -20.40 13.63
C ASN A 94 -34.01 -21.26 12.43
N GLN A 95 -32.99 -20.81 11.69
CA GLN A 95 -32.49 -21.55 10.54
C GLN A 95 -31.87 -22.90 10.97
N LEU A 96 -31.03 -22.90 12.00
CA LEU A 96 -30.45 -24.13 12.55
C LEU A 96 -31.50 -25.04 13.18
N GLY A 97 -32.45 -24.47 13.94
CA GLY A 97 -33.54 -25.21 14.57
C GLY A 97 -34.44 -25.92 13.56
N SER A 98 -34.75 -25.28 12.43
CA SER A 98 -35.52 -25.90 11.34
C SER A 98 -34.87 -27.16 10.75
N ARG A 99 -33.54 -27.28 10.89
CA ARG A 99 -32.72 -28.39 10.40
C ARG A 99 -32.29 -29.35 11.52
N ARG A 100 -32.74 -29.14 12.76
CA ARG A 100 -32.33 -29.88 13.98
C ARG A 100 -30.82 -29.77 14.26
N GLU A 101 -30.24 -28.64 13.89
CA GLU A 101 -28.80 -28.36 13.99
C GLU A 101 -28.46 -27.27 15.02
N LEU A 102 -29.44 -26.85 15.83
CA LEU A 102 -29.25 -25.79 16.83
C LEU A 102 -28.23 -26.18 17.91
N GLY A 103 -28.02 -27.47 18.14
CA GLY A 103 -26.98 -27.97 19.06
C GLY A 103 -25.56 -27.53 18.69
N THR A 104 -25.30 -27.18 17.42
CA THR A 104 -23.97 -26.72 16.96
C THR A 104 -23.53 -25.38 17.56
N ILE A 105 -24.46 -24.60 18.12
CA ILE A 105 -24.18 -23.31 18.77
C ILE A 105 -24.41 -23.33 20.28
N ALA A 106 -24.96 -24.42 20.83
CA ALA A 106 -25.48 -24.47 22.19
C ALA A 106 -24.42 -24.18 23.27
N SER A 107 -23.19 -24.65 23.07
CA SER A 107 -22.13 -24.54 24.07
C SER A 107 -21.40 -23.19 24.06
N TRP A 108 -21.45 -22.42 22.98
CA TRP A 108 -20.63 -21.21 22.83
C TRP A 108 -21.42 -19.92 22.53
N ALA A 109 -22.64 -20.02 21.98
CA ALA A 109 -23.49 -18.85 21.82
C ALA A 109 -23.93 -18.29 23.19
N LEU A 110 -24.16 -16.97 23.26
CA LEU A 110 -24.55 -16.32 24.51
C LEU A 110 -25.88 -16.90 25.03
N PRO A 111 -25.99 -17.29 26.31
CA PRO A 111 -27.20 -17.95 26.80
C PRO A 111 -28.41 -17.00 26.87
N ASN A 112 -28.18 -15.69 27.08
CA ASN A 112 -29.23 -14.68 27.16
C ASN A 112 -29.00 -13.56 26.12
N PRO A 113 -29.37 -13.76 24.84
CA PRO A 113 -29.17 -12.76 23.79
C PRO A 113 -30.01 -11.48 24.00
N GLU A 114 -31.11 -11.53 24.74
CA GLU A 114 -32.00 -10.38 24.99
C GLU A 114 -31.36 -9.34 25.93
N SER A 115 -30.52 -9.78 26.87
CA SER A 115 -29.81 -8.90 27.80
C SER A 115 -28.56 -8.25 27.21
N GLU A 116 -28.14 -8.65 26.00
CA GLU A 116 -26.93 -8.15 25.37
C GLU A 116 -27.16 -6.77 24.72
N THR A 117 -26.32 -5.79 25.07
CA THR A 117 -26.49 -4.38 24.67
C THR A 117 -25.39 -3.88 23.73
N THR A 118 -24.46 -4.76 23.33
CA THR A 118 -23.40 -4.44 22.36
C THR A 118 -23.97 -3.80 21.09
N VAL A 119 -23.38 -2.67 20.68
CA VAL A 119 -23.76 -1.93 19.46
C VAL A 119 -23.12 -2.62 18.24
N ILE A 120 -23.82 -3.63 17.71
CA ILE A 120 -23.33 -4.48 16.62
C ILE A 120 -23.23 -3.80 15.24
N SER A 121 -23.61 -2.52 15.13
CA SER A 121 -23.39 -1.70 13.93
C SER A 121 -21.97 -1.11 13.86
N ALA A 122 -21.27 -1.03 14.99
CA ALA A 122 -19.91 -0.50 15.11
C ALA A 122 -18.84 -1.57 15.43
N GLY A 123 -19.27 -2.79 15.78
CA GLY A 123 -18.37 -3.89 16.10
C GLY A 123 -18.97 -4.89 17.09
N ALA A 124 -18.25 -5.97 17.36
CA ALA A 124 -18.73 -7.05 18.23
C ALA A 124 -18.39 -6.86 19.74
N GLY A 125 -18.06 -5.65 20.20
CA GLY A 125 -17.81 -5.38 21.63
C GLY A 125 -16.68 -6.20 22.27
N GLN A 126 -15.71 -6.64 21.46
CA GLN A 126 -14.67 -7.62 21.85
C GLN A 126 -15.20 -9.03 22.19
N TYR A 127 -16.47 -9.36 21.92
CA TYR A 127 -17.01 -10.72 22.05
C TYR A 127 -16.91 -11.50 20.74
N ARG A 128 -16.21 -12.64 20.77
CA ARG A 128 -16.03 -13.50 19.59
C ARG A 128 -17.29 -14.30 19.26
N SER A 129 -18.08 -14.69 20.26
CA SER A 129 -19.36 -15.38 20.02
C SER A 129 -20.34 -14.49 19.23
N ILE A 130 -20.44 -13.21 19.59
CA ILE A 130 -21.24 -12.21 18.84
C ILE A 130 -20.69 -12.05 17.42
N GLY A 131 -19.37 -11.88 17.29
CA GLY A 131 -18.70 -11.74 15.99
C GLY A 131 -18.98 -12.93 15.06
N ARG A 132 -18.95 -14.15 15.58
CA ARG A 132 -19.26 -15.36 14.80
C ARG A 132 -20.73 -15.43 14.40
N MET A 133 -21.66 -15.12 15.31
CA MET A 133 -23.09 -15.11 14.97
C MET A 133 -23.43 -14.09 13.87
N LEU A 134 -22.74 -12.95 13.84
CA LEU A 134 -22.87 -11.94 12.78
C LEU A 134 -22.46 -12.51 11.41
N ILE A 135 -21.27 -13.11 11.29
CA ILE A 135 -20.86 -13.72 10.01
C ILE A 135 -21.75 -14.90 9.61
N LEU A 136 -22.17 -15.76 10.56
CA LEU A 136 -23.08 -16.87 10.26
C LEU A 136 -24.42 -16.39 9.71
N SER A 137 -24.94 -15.26 10.20
CA SER A 137 -26.17 -14.65 9.66
C SER A 137 -26.02 -14.15 8.22
N LYS A 138 -24.79 -13.90 7.76
CA LYS A 138 -24.44 -13.36 6.44
C LYS A 138 -23.64 -14.33 5.57
N LEU A 139 -23.56 -15.60 5.95
CA LEU A 139 -22.62 -16.57 5.37
C LEU A 139 -22.78 -16.73 3.85
N GLN A 140 -24.03 -16.77 3.36
CA GLN A 140 -24.32 -16.88 1.92
C GLN A 140 -23.89 -15.63 1.14
N GLU A 141 -24.12 -14.43 1.69
CA GLU A 141 -23.74 -13.16 1.10
C GLU A 141 -22.21 -13.05 0.97
N VAL A 142 -21.49 -13.37 2.06
CA VAL A 142 -20.02 -13.40 2.07
C VAL A 142 -19.46 -14.39 1.04
N GLN A 143 -20.00 -15.61 0.97
CA GLN A 143 -19.53 -16.60 -0.01
C GLN A 143 -19.74 -16.14 -1.46
N GLN A 144 -20.87 -15.51 -1.76
CA GLN A 144 -21.15 -14.99 -3.09
C GLN A 144 -20.17 -13.88 -3.50
N GLU A 145 -19.84 -12.95 -2.60
CA GLU A 145 -18.90 -11.86 -2.89
C GLU A 145 -17.44 -12.33 -2.99
N LEU A 146 -17.03 -13.30 -2.15
CA LEU A 146 -15.72 -13.96 -2.29
C LEU A 146 -15.60 -14.64 -3.65
N ARG A 147 -16.61 -15.39 -4.07
CA ARG A 147 -16.64 -16.05 -5.39
C ARG A 147 -16.57 -15.05 -6.53
N LYS A 148 -17.34 -13.97 -6.48
CA LYS A 148 -17.30 -12.91 -7.52
C LYS A 148 -15.91 -12.31 -7.67
N SER A 149 -15.13 -12.18 -6.60
CA SER A 149 -13.77 -11.65 -6.65
C SER A 149 -12.78 -12.70 -7.16
N TRP A 150 -12.93 -13.95 -6.70
CA TRP A 150 -12.14 -15.09 -7.16
C TRP A 150 -12.26 -15.33 -8.67
N ASP A 151 -13.48 -15.32 -9.21
CA ASP A 151 -13.75 -15.58 -10.63
C ASP A 151 -13.07 -14.55 -11.54
N VAL A 152 -12.84 -13.31 -11.08
CA VAL A 152 -12.10 -12.28 -11.84
C VAL A 152 -10.69 -12.75 -12.19
N LEU A 153 -10.02 -13.50 -11.31
CA LEU A 153 -8.65 -13.99 -11.50
C LEU A 153 -8.51 -14.97 -12.68
N PHE A 154 -9.61 -15.57 -13.13
CA PHE A 154 -9.64 -16.55 -14.22
C PHE A 154 -10.25 -15.98 -15.51
N THR A 155 -10.48 -14.67 -15.58
CA THR A 155 -10.96 -14.01 -16.80
C THR A 155 -9.85 -13.80 -17.81
N GLY A 156 -10.15 -13.93 -19.11
CA GLY A 156 -9.17 -13.73 -20.19
C GLY A 156 -8.60 -12.31 -20.24
N GLU A 157 -9.36 -11.29 -19.80
CA GLU A 157 -8.85 -9.92 -19.64
C GLU A 157 -7.74 -9.83 -18.59
N THR A 158 -7.88 -10.57 -17.48
CA THR A 158 -6.91 -10.58 -16.39
C THR A 158 -5.61 -11.25 -16.82
N ASP A 159 -5.69 -12.33 -17.59
CA ASP A 159 -4.50 -13.01 -18.14
C ASP A 159 -3.74 -12.13 -19.14
N ARG A 160 -4.46 -11.35 -19.98
CA ARG A 160 -3.86 -10.37 -20.90
C ARG A 160 -3.20 -9.21 -20.18
N GLU A 161 -3.89 -8.62 -19.18
CA GLU A 161 -3.35 -7.51 -18.38
C GLU A 161 -2.10 -7.95 -17.60
N LEU A 162 -2.11 -9.14 -17.01
CA LEU A 162 -0.96 -9.68 -16.28
C LEU A 162 0.25 -9.91 -17.20
N ALA A 163 0.03 -10.44 -18.41
CA ALA A 163 1.10 -10.62 -19.40
C ALA A 163 1.68 -9.27 -19.87
N ASP A 164 0.83 -8.27 -20.12
CA ASP A 164 1.25 -6.91 -20.48
C ASP A 164 2.10 -6.26 -19.37
N LEU A 165 1.68 -6.36 -18.11
CA LEU A 165 2.44 -5.83 -16.98
C LEU A 165 3.78 -6.55 -16.79
N ARG A 166 3.83 -7.88 -16.98
CA ARG A 166 5.10 -8.64 -16.92
C ARG A 166 6.08 -8.20 -18.01
N ASN A 167 5.57 -7.99 -19.23
CA ASN A 167 6.38 -7.47 -20.33
C ASN A 167 6.97 -6.09 -19.99
N GLN A 168 6.15 -5.17 -19.48
CA GLN A 168 6.60 -3.81 -19.17
C GLN A 168 7.55 -3.73 -17.96
N LEU A 169 7.34 -4.56 -16.94
CA LEU A 169 8.12 -4.51 -15.69
C LEU A 169 9.41 -5.32 -15.72
N TYR A 170 9.42 -6.46 -16.44
CA TYR A 170 10.53 -7.41 -16.38
C TYR A 170 11.12 -7.75 -17.75
N ASN A 171 10.61 -7.15 -18.85
CA ASN A 171 10.97 -7.50 -20.23
C ASN A 171 10.79 -9.00 -20.54
N GLU A 172 9.92 -9.69 -19.80
CA GLU A 172 9.66 -11.12 -19.95
C GLU A 172 8.53 -11.35 -20.96
N THR A 173 8.87 -11.78 -22.17
CA THR A 173 7.88 -12.15 -23.21
C THR A 173 7.10 -13.40 -22.79
N SER A 174 6.06 -13.21 -22.00
CA SER A 174 5.21 -14.30 -21.50
C SER A 174 3.89 -14.34 -22.28
N SER A 175 3.50 -15.54 -22.71
CA SER A 175 2.25 -15.72 -23.44
C SER A 175 1.06 -15.68 -22.47
N GLY A 176 -0.11 -15.24 -22.93
CA GLY A 176 -1.34 -15.30 -22.12
C GLY A 176 -1.72 -16.74 -21.70
N ALA A 177 -1.18 -17.76 -22.36
CA ALA A 177 -1.37 -19.16 -21.98
C ALA A 177 -0.59 -19.51 -20.70
N ASP A 178 0.61 -18.96 -20.49
CA ASP A 178 1.42 -19.20 -19.30
C ASP A 178 0.81 -18.54 -18.04
N SER A 179 0.16 -17.38 -18.20
CA SER A 179 -0.57 -16.72 -17.11
C SER A 179 -1.87 -17.46 -16.75
N SER A 180 -2.54 -18.07 -17.73
CA SER A 180 -3.77 -18.85 -17.51
C SER A 180 -3.57 -20.09 -16.63
N GLN A 181 -2.39 -20.72 -16.66
CA GLN A 181 -2.06 -21.90 -15.84
C GLN A 181 -1.58 -21.55 -14.43
N SER A 182 -1.37 -20.27 -14.12
CA SER A 182 -0.87 -19.86 -12.81
C SER A 182 -1.95 -19.98 -11.73
N GLN A 183 -1.72 -20.86 -10.74
CA GLN A 183 -2.57 -20.93 -9.55
C GLN A 183 -2.41 -19.66 -8.70
N PRO A 184 -3.52 -19.00 -8.28
CA PRO A 184 -3.46 -17.86 -7.38
C PRO A 184 -2.88 -18.21 -6.00
N LEU A 185 -2.16 -17.26 -5.39
CA LEU A 185 -1.83 -17.29 -3.97
C LEU A 185 -2.91 -16.55 -3.19
N VAL A 186 -3.23 -17.02 -1.98
CA VAL A 186 -4.28 -16.42 -1.14
C VAL A 186 -3.68 -15.94 0.17
N PHE A 187 -3.85 -14.65 0.48
CA PHE A 187 -3.41 -14.05 1.74
C PHE A 187 -4.62 -13.62 2.55
N VAL A 188 -4.82 -14.24 3.71
CA VAL A 188 -5.83 -13.83 4.69
C VAL A 188 -5.14 -13.06 5.80
N VAL A 189 -5.62 -11.86 6.14
CA VAL A 189 -5.02 -11.00 7.16
C VAL A 189 -6.05 -10.70 8.25
N SER A 190 -5.75 -11.02 9.50
CA SER A 190 -6.63 -10.73 10.64
C SER A 190 -5.86 -10.48 11.94
N SER A 191 -6.58 -10.28 13.04
CA SER A 191 -6.02 -10.16 14.39
C SER A 191 -6.48 -11.33 15.26
N MET A 192 -5.63 -11.79 16.18
CA MET A 192 -6.01 -12.78 17.19
C MET A 192 -6.86 -12.17 18.31
N ALA A 193 -6.75 -10.87 18.54
CA ALA A 193 -7.34 -10.17 19.69
C ALA A 193 -8.72 -9.54 19.40
N GLY A 194 -9.08 -9.34 18.12
CA GLY A 194 -10.35 -8.72 17.76
C GLY A 194 -11.57 -9.59 18.08
N GLY A 195 -12.69 -9.00 18.50
CA GLY A 195 -13.93 -9.76 18.71
C GLY A 195 -14.51 -10.31 17.39
N ALA A 196 -14.70 -9.43 16.42
CA ALA A 196 -15.25 -9.80 15.11
C ALA A 196 -14.19 -10.46 14.19
N GLY A 197 -13.08 -9.78 13.93
CA GLY A 197 -12.04 -10.28 13.03
C GLY A 197 -11.51 -11.67 13.40
N ALA A 198 -11.19 -11.89 14.69
CA ALA A 198 -10.67 -13.17 15.16
C ALA A 198 -11.70 -14.30 15.15
N SER A 199 -13.00 -14.00 15.23
CA SER A 199 -14.03 -15.05 15.14
C SER A 199 -14.27 -15.49 13.70
N MET A 200 -14.27 -14.54 12.76
CA MET A 200 -14.55 -14.81 11.34
C MET A 200 -13.35 -15.33 10.53
N ALA A 201 -12.11 -15.10 10.94
CA ALA A 201 -10.93 -15.45 10.13
C ALA A 201 -10.90 -16.93 9.69
N LEU A 202 -11.22 -17.86 10.61
CA LEU A 202 -11.32 -19.28 10.29
C LEU A 202 -12.53 -19.61 9.42
N ASP A 203 -13.66 -18.93 9.63
CA ASP A 203 -14.86 -19.10 8.80
C ASP A 203 -14.60 -18.65 7.37
N ILE A 204 -13.87 -17.55 7.17
CA ILE A 204 -13.39 -17.09 5.85
C ILE A 204 -12.44 -18.13 5.23
N CYS A 205 -11.46 -18.63 5.97
CA CYS A 205 -10.56 -19.68 5.46
C CYS A 205 -11.36 -20.93 5.02
N ARG A 206 -12.39 -21.31 5.78
CA ARG A 206 -13.27 -22.44 5.42
C ARG A 206 -14.15 -22.13 4.21
N LEU A 207 -14.72 -20.93 4.10
CA LEU A 207 -15.48 -20.48 2.92
C LEU A 207 -14.63 -20.55 1.63
N LEU A 208 -13.37 -20.13 1.72
CA LEU A 208 -12.41 -20.16 0.62
C LEU A 208 -12.21 -21.59 0.08
N THR A 209 -12.20 -22.62 0.94
CA THR A 209 -12.09 -24.04 0.50
C THR A 209 -13.24 -24.48 -0.42
N GLY A 210 -14.38 -23.77 -0.40
CA GLY A 210 -15.51 -24.03 -1.29
C GLY A 210 -15.39 -23.38 -2.68
N LEU A 211 -14.33 -22.61 -2.95
CA LEU A 211 -14.10 -21.99 -4.25
C LEU A 211 -13.44 -22.97 -5.22
N GLU A 212 -13.96 -23.04 -6.46
CA GLU A 212 -13.44 -23.91 -7.49
C GLU A 212 -11.99 -23.53 -7.86
N GLY A 213 -11.10 -24.52 -7.92
CA GLY A 213 -9.70 -24.32 -8.29
C GLY A 213 -8.79 -23.77 -7.17
N ILE A 214 -9.31 -23.61 -5.94
CA ILE A 214 -8.46 -23.22 -4.82
C ILE A 214 -7.51 -24.34 -4.40
N ALA A 215 -6.29 -23.97 -4.05
CA ALA A 215 -5.33 -24.87 -3.42
C ALA A 215 -5.07 -24.40 -1.99
N VAL A 216 -5.60 -25.10 -0.99
CA VAL A 216 -5.45 -24.74 0.44
C VAL A 216 -3.98 -24.56 0.83
N GLY A 217 -3.08 -25.35 0.22
CA GLY A 217 -1.64 -25.22 0.42
C GLY A 217 -1.01 -23.89 -0.01
N ASN A 218 -1.71 -23.11 -0.86
CA ASN A 218 -1.29 -21.78 -1.30
C ASN A 218 -1.93 -20.65 -0.48
N THR A 219 -2.66 -20.99 0.59
CA THR A 219 -3.32 -20.02 1.48
C THR A 219 -2.47 -19.74 2.72
N SER A 220 -2.13 -18.48 2.91
CA SER A 220 -1.40 -17.95 4.07
C SER A 220 -2.32 -17.12 4.95
N LEU A 221 -2.35 -17.39 6.26
CA LEU A 221 -3.09 -16.61 7.25
C LEU A 221 -2.12 -15.82 8.13
N PHE A 222 -2.11 -14.50 7.96
CA PHE A 222 -1.34 -13.57 8.78
C PHE A 222 -2.20 -13.09 9.96
N MET A 223 -1.75 -13.41 11.17
CA MET A 223 -2.48 -13.16 12.41
C MET A 223 -1.71 -12.17 13.28
N VAL A 224 -2.22 -10.95 13.39
CA VAL A 224 -1.63 -9.96 14.29
C VAL A 224 -1.85 -10.37 15.75
N THR A 225 -0.76 -10.47 16.53
CA THR A 225 -0.75 -10.94 17.92
C THR A 225 -1.24 -9.88 18.90
N PRO A 226 -1.70 -10.23 20.11
CA PRO A 226 -2.28 -9.27 21.05
C PRO A 226 -1.28 -8.24 21.60
N ASP A 227 0.02 -8.51 21.56
CA ASP A 227 1.10 -7.64 22.07
C ASP A 227 1.18 -6.28 21.36
N ILE A 228 0.65 -6.14 20.14
CA ILE A 228 0.57 -4.85 19.44
C ILE A 228 -0.31 -3.82 20.14
N PHE A 229 -1.18 -4.28 21.04
CA PHE A 229 -2.09 -3.43 21.81
C PHE A 229 -1.54 -3.11 23.21
N SER A 230 -0.30 -3.48 23.49
CA SER A 230 0.34 -3.31 24.81
C SER A 230 0.49 -1.86 25.26
N GLN A 231 0.44 -0.89 24.35
CA GLN A 231 0.49 0.55 24.65
C GLN A 231 -0.89 1.18 24.90
N LEU A 232 -1.98 0.46 24.62
CA LEU A 232 -3.34 0.92 24.91
C LEU A 232 -3.67 0.76 26.39
N SER A 233 -4.67 1.50 26.88
CA SER A 233 -5.11 1.37 28.27
C SER A 233 -5.68 -0.02 28.55
N PRO A 234 -5.45 -0.61 29.75
CA PRO A 234 -5.95 -1.95 30.07
C PRO A 234 -7.45 -2.13 29.84
N ASP A 235 -8.25 -1.09 30.10
CA ASP A 235 -9.70 -1.12 29.89
C ASP A 235 -10.08 -1.21 28.41
N ALA A 236 -9.33 -0.55 27.52
CA ALA A 236 -9.59 -0.58 26.08
C ALA A 236 -9.28 -1.96 25.46
N VAL A 237 -8.46 -2.78 26.12
CA VAL A 237 -7.98 -4.07 25.60
C VAL A 237 -8.31 -5.25 26.52
N ALA A 238 -9.23 -5.06 27.46
CA ALA A 238 -9.58 -6.08 28.45
C ALA A 238 -10.02 -7.41 27.82
N GLY A 239 -10.67 -7.37 26.64
CA GLY A 239 -11.07 -8.56 25.88
C GLY A 239 -10.03 -9.09 24.89
N ALA A 240 -8.93 -8.36 24.64
CA ALA A 240 -7.95 -8.70 23.60
C ALA A 240 -7.18 -10.01 23.88
N ASN A 241 -6.59 -10.16 25.06
CA ASN A 241 -5.87 -11.38 25.41
C ASN A 241 -6.79 -12.62 25.58
N PRO A 242 -7.97 -12.53 26.22
CA PRO A 242 -8.90 -13.65 26.23
C PRO A 242 -9.34 -14.10 24.83
N ASN A 243 -9.57 -13.14 23.92
CA ASN A 243 -9.86 -13.44 22.52
C ASN A 243 -8.70 -14.17 21.85
N ALA A 244 -7.46 -13.71 22.08
CA ALA A 244 -6.26 -14.34 21.54
C ALA A 244 -6.08 -15.78 22.06
N LEU A 245 -6.42 -16.05 23.32
CA LEU A 245 -6.41 -17.40 23.90
C LEU A 245 -7.40 -18.34 23.22
N ALA A 246 -8.65 -17.89 23.06
CA ALA A 246 -9.67 -18.66 22.38
C ALA A 246 -9.31 -18.89 20.90
N MET A 247 -8.84 -17.85 20.21
CA MET A 247 -8.41 -17.93 18.81
C MET A 247 -7.19 -18.85 18.63
N PHE A 248 -6.19 -18.81 19.52
CA PHE A 248 -5.06 -19.75 19.52
C PHE A 248 -5.54 -21.20 19.54
N SER A 249 -6.49 -21.50 20.42
CA SER A 249 -7.03 -22.85 20.61
C SER A 249 -7.81 -23.33 19.38
N GLU A 250 -8.64 -22.45 18.82
CA GLU A 250 -9.44 -22.74 17.63
C GLU A 250 -8.57 -22.85 16.35
N LEU A 251 -7.51 -22.04 16.23
CA LEU A 251 -6.53 -22.17 15.13
C LEU A 251 -5.83 -23.53 15.17
N LEU A 252 -5.38 -23.96 16.35
CA LEU A 252 -4.75 -25.26 16.52
C LEU A 252 -5.74 -26.40 16.24
N ALA A 253 -6.96 -26.34 16.76
CA ALA A 253 -8.01 -27.32 16.46
C ALA A 253 -8.26 -27.43 14.95
N ALA A 254 -8.29 -26.30 14.24
CA ALA A 254 -8.48 -26.25 12.79
C ALA A 254 -7.27 -26.79 12.02
N GLN A 255 -6.05 -26.51 12.47
CA GLN A 255 -4.80 -26.98 11.86
C GLN A 255 -4.56 -28.48 12.10
N LEU A 256 -5.06 -29.02 13.21
CA LEU A 256 -5.07 -30.46 13.53
C LEU A 256 -6.21 -31.23 12.85
N GLY A 257 -7.16 -30.51 12.25
CA GLY A 257 -8.33 -31.06 11.56
C GLY A 257 -9.54 -31.36 12.44
N SER A 258 -9.41 -31.28 13.77
CA SER A 258 -10.48 -31.50 14.76
C SER A 258 -11.70 -30.57 14.57
N ALA A 259 -11.51 -29.38 13.97
CA ALA A 259 -12.60 -28.43 13.74
C ALA A 259 -13.44 -28.74 12.48
N THR A 260 -12.94 -29.57 11.55
CA THR A 260 -13.50 -29.70 10.20
C THR A 260 -14.92 -30.21 10.16
N GLU A 261 -15.24 -31.27 10.93
CA GLU A 261 -16.60 -31.82 10.98
C GLU A 261 -17.60 -30.78 11.52
N SER A 262 -17.22 -30.05 12.58
CA SER A 262 -18.08 -29.05 13.21
C SER A 262 -18.37 -27.86 12.30
N ASP A 263 -17.34 -27.35 11.61
CA ASP A 263 -17.49 -26.25 10.67
C ASP A 263 -18.32 -26.68 9.43
N GLN A 264 -18.06 -27.86 8.86
CA GLN A 264 -18.85 -28.38 7.73
C GLN A 264 -20.34 -28.52 8.10
N ARG A 265 -20.62 -29.07 9.28
CA ARG A 265 -21.99 -29.29 9.76
C ARG A 265 -22.78 -27.99 9.88
N ILE A 266 -22.23 -26.97 10.54
CA ILE A 266 -22.94 -25.69 10.70
C ILE A 266 -23.08 -24.92 9.38
N PHE A 267 -22.08 -24.97 8.49
CA PHE A 267 -22.14 -24.28 7.20
C PHE A 267 -23.17 -24.93 6.25
N GLN A 268 -23.19 -26.26 6.17
CA GLN A 268 -24.22 -27.01 5.44
C GLN A 268 -25.61 -26.72 6.02
N ALA A 269 -25.73 -26.68 7.35
CA ALA A 269 -26.96 -26.31 8.05
C ALA A 269 -27.37 -24.85 7.83
N LEU A 270 -26.51 -23.99 7.28
CA LEU A 270 -26.83 -22.63 6.86
C LEU A 270 -26.95 -22.49 5.32
N GLY A 271 -26.82 -23.60 4.59
CA GLY A 271 -26.98 -23.67 3.14
C GLY A 271 -25.76 -23.24 2.34
N VAL A 272 -24.56 -23.26 2.94
CA VAL A 272 -23.30 -22.95 2.27
C VAL A 272 -22.40 -24.19 2.25
N PRO A 273 -22.18 -24.83 1.09
CA PRO A 273 -21.22 -25.92 1.00
C PRO A 273 -19.78 -25.39 1.08
N VAL A 274 -18.90 -26.15 1.72
CA VAL A 274 -17.46 -25.87 1.83
C VAL A 274 -16.65 -27.10 1.41
N GLY A 275 -15.35 -26.90 1.16
CA GLY A 275 -14.45 -27.96 0.71
C GLY A 275 -14.26 -29.09 1.72
N GLY A 276 -13.86 -30.26 1.21
CA GLY A 276 -13.59 -31.46 2.00
C GLY A 276 -12.21 -31.50 2.65
N ASP A 277 -11.39 -30.45 2.49
CA ASP A 277 -10.04 -30.39 3.04
C ASP A 277 -10.03 -30.52 4.57
N SER A 278 -9.10 -31.34 5.07
CA SER A 278 -8.96 -31.61 6.50
C SER A 278 -8.54 -30.38 7.30
N VAL A 279 -7.94 -29.37 6.67
CA VAL A 279 -7.53 -28.09 7.27
C VAL A 279 -8.02 -26.92 6.42
N PRO A 280 -8.39 -25.75 7.00
CA PRO A 280 -8.91 -24.62 6.23
C PRO A 280 -7.83 -23.70 5.65
N VAL A 281 -6.57 -23.84 6.06
CA VAL A 281 -5.47 -22.95 5.69
C VAL A 281 -4.17 -23.74 5.53
N GLY A 282 -3.30 -23.31 4.62
CA GLY A 282 -2.00 -23.92 4.38
C GLY A 282 -0.95 -23.59 5.44
N ARG A 283 -0.77 -22.30 5.75
CA ARG A 283 0.20 -21.83 6.77
C ARG A 283 -0.31 -20.62 7.54
N ILE A 284 0.01 -20.57 8.84
CA ILE A 284 -0.30 -19.45 9.74
C ILE A 284 1.00 -18.70 10.07
N PHE A 285 0.92 -17.37 10.14
CA PHE A 285 2.02 -16.45 10.42
C PHE A 285 1.62 -15.48 11.55
N PRO A 286 2.13 -15.62 12.79
CA PRO A 286 1.94 -14.62 13.81
C PRO A 286 2.76 -13.35 13.48
N VAL A 287 2.16 -12.18 13.71
CA VAL A 287 2.81 -10.88 13.47
C VAL A 287 2.59 -9.98 14.68
N GLY A 288 3.67 -9.71 15.42
CA GLY A 288 3.68 -8.91 16.64
C GLY A 288 4.51 -7.65 16.53
N VAL A 289 4.59 -6.95 17.66
CA VAL A 289 5.32 -5.67 17.75
C VAL A 289 6.81 -5.87 18.04
N ARG A 290 7.20 -7.09 18.42
CA ARG A 290 8.58 -7.46 18.74
C ARG A 290 9.15 -8.45 17.74
N SER A 291 10.42 -8.26 17.42
CA SER A 291 11.16 -9.06 16.44
C SER A 291 12.31 -9.85 17.06
N GLY A 292 12.62 -11.00 16.47
CA GLY A 292 13.74 -11.84 16.87
C GLY A 292 13.64 -12.45 18.27
N GLU A 293 14.67 -13.18 18.69
CA GLU A 293 14.76 -13.77 20.04
C GLU A 293 14.91 -12.72 21.14
N ASN A 294 15.56 -11.59 20.82
CA ASN A 294 15.81 -10.49 21.76
C ASN A 294 14.57 -9.61 21.98
N GLY A 295 13.53 -9.75 21.16
CA GLY A 295 12.28 -9.01 21.28
C GLY A 295 12.42 -7.50 21.01
N ALA A 296 13.17 -7.12 19.99
CA ALA A 296 13.37 -5.72 19.62
C ALA A 296 12.05 -5.09 19.15
N LEU A 297 11.72 -3.91 19.67
CA LEU A 297 10.48 -3.19 19.36
C LEU A 297 10.51 -2.64 17.92
N LEU A 298 9.45 -2.88 17.16
CA LEU A 298 9.27 -2.31 15.83
C LEU A 298 8.83 -0.84 15.92
N GLY A 299 9.69 0.07 15.48
CA GLY A 299 9.39 1.51 15.42
C GLY A 299 8.97 2.08 16.79
N ASP A 300 7.83 2.76 16.83
CA ASP A 300 7.24 3.31 18.05
C ASP A 300 6.44 2.29 18.88
N GLY A 301 6.30 1.07 18.38
CA GLY A 301 5.52 0.00 19.00
C GLY A 301 3.99 0.19 18.94
N GLN A 302 3.49 1.09 18.09
CA GLN A 302 2.06 1.29 17.89
C GLN A 302 1.48 0.26 16.91
N ALA A 303 0.18 -0.04 17.06
CA ALA A 303 -0.54 -0.97 16.19
C ALA A 303 -0.47 -0.58 14.69
N ASP A 304 -0.62 0.73 14.39
CA ASP A 304 -0.59 1.22 13.02
C ASP A 304 0.78 1.06 12.36
N THR A 305 1.87 1.13 13.14
CA THR A 305 3.24 0.83 12.67
C THR A 305 3.37 -0.64 12.25
N VAL A 306 2.77 -1.56 13.00
CA VAL A 306 2.75 -2.99 12.65
C VAL A 306 1.91 -3.25 11.40
N TYR A 307 0.71 -2.66 11.29
CA TYR A 307 -0.13 -2.78 10.09
C TYR A 307 0.56 -2.24 8.85
N ARG A 308 1.24 -1.08 8.96
CA ARG A 308 2.02 -0.50 7.87
C ARG A 308 3.20 -1.37 7.50
N ALA A 309 3.95 -1.89 8.47
CA ALA A 309 5.11 -2.73 8.21
C ALA A 309 4.71 -4.04 7.51
N LEU A 310 3.64 -4.70 7.98
CA LEU A 310 3.10 -5.91 7.35
C LEU A 310 2.56 -5.60 5.94
N GLY A 311 1.80 -4.50 5.77
CA GLY A 311 1.31 -4.08 4.46
C GLY A 311 2.43 -3.81 3.46
N ARG A 312 3.52 -3.17 3.89
CA ARG A 312 4.73 -2.97 3.07
C ARG A 312 5.42 -4.28 2.72
N ALA A 313 5.57 -5.19 3.69
CA ALA A 313 6.20 -6.49 3.46
C ALA A 313 5.44 -7.33 2.44
N LEU A 314 4.10 -7.38 2.55
CA LEU A 314 3.25 -8.09 1.59
C LEU A 314 3.23 -7.41 0.23
N ALA A 315 3.24 -6.08 0.17
CA ALA A 315 3.32 -5.34 -1.09
C ALA A 315 4.66 -5.59 -1.82
N ALA A 316 5.79 -5.53 -1.09
CA ALA A 316 7.11 -5.84 -1.63
C ALA A 316 7.17 -7.28 -2.15
N LEU A 317 6.66 -8.24 -1.36
CA LEU A 317 6.57 -9.64 -1.76
C LEU A 317 5.74 -9.84 -3.04
N VAL A 318 4.61 -9.13 -3.19
CA VAL A 318 3.75 -9.24 -4.39
C VAL A 318 4.34 -8.53 -5.62
N ALA A 319 5.12 -7.46 -5.41
CA ALA A 319 5.72 -6.66 -6.47
C ALA A 319 7.04 -7.23 -7.02
N ASP A 320 7.64 -8.22 -6.35
CA ASP A 320 8.87 -8.90 -6.77
C ASP A 320 8.61 -10.37 -7.10
N ASP A 321 8.88 -10.79 -8.35
CA ASP A 321 8.57 -12.15 -8.80
C ASP A 321 9.49 -13.20 -8.17
N GLY A 322 10.76 -12.86 -7.95
CA GLY A 322 11.76 -13.76 -7.36
C GLY A 322 11.43 -14.05 -5.89
N ALA A 323 11.19 -13.00 -5.10
CA ALA A 323 10.81 -13.12 -3.70
C ALA A 323 9.50 -13.90 -3.54
N LEU A 324 8.50 -13.66 -4.40
CA LEU A 324 7.23 -14.37 -4.36
C LEU A 324 7.38 -15.86 -4.69
N GLU A 325 8.24 -16.21 -5.66
CA GLU A 325 8.51 -17.60 -6.00
C GLU A 325 9.29 -18.30 -4.89
N ASP A 326 10.27 -17.64 -4.28
CA ASP A 326 11.00 -18.17 -3.13
C ASP A 326 10.06 -18.38 -1.92
N TYR A 327 9.15 -17.44 -1.67
CA TYR A 327 8.10 -17.60 -0.64
C TYR A 327 7.22 -18.82 -0.93
N LYS A 328 6.75 -18.98 -2.17
CA LYS A 328 5.95 -20.14 -2.56
C LYS A 328 6.73 -21.45 -2.40
N ARG A 329 7.98 -21.50 -2.85
CA ARG A 329 8.80 -22.71 -2.84
C ARG A 329 9.27 -23.10 -1.45
N TYR A 330 9.79 -22.16 -0.68
CA TYR A 330 10.47 -22.42 0.59
C TYR A 330 9.58 -22.16 1.80
N THR A 331 8.69 -21.17 1.77
CA THR A 331 7.80 -20.90 2.91
C THR A 331 6.53 -21.74 2.86
N LEU A 332 5.90 -21.89 1.69
CA LEU A 332 4.69 -22.70 1.53
C LEU A 332 4.97 -24.17 1.15
N GLY A 333 5.89 -24.40 0.22
CA GLY A 333 6.25 -25.73 -0.26
C GLY A 333 7.03 -26.57 0.76
N ASN A 334 7.94 -25.95 1.51
CA ASN A 334 8.78 -26.66 2.47
C ASN A 334 8.07 -26.81 3.82
N ARG A 335 7.10 -27.74 3.90
CA ARG A 335 6.31 -27.93 5.12
C ARG A 335 7.09 -28.57 6.28
N GLY A 336 8.24 -29.18 6.03
CA GLY A 336 9.05 -29.85 7.04
C GLY A 336 10.08 -28.92 7.68
N GLY A 337 9.90 -28.62 8.97
CA GLY A 337 10.94 -28.05 9.84
C GLY A 337 11.68 -29.14 10.64
N ALA A 338 12.43 -28.72 11.67
CA ALA A 338 13.00 -29.62 12.67
C ALA A 338 11.89 -30.49 13.31
N SER A 339 12.21 -31.73 13.66
CA SER A 339 11.23 -32.64 14.25
C SER A 339 10.92 -32.25 15.70
N ALA A 340 9.74 -31.70 15.94
CA ALA A 340 9.25 -31.40 17.28
C ALA A 340 8.94 -32.69 18.07
N ASP A 341 9.18 -32.67 19.39
CA ASP A 341 8.70 -33.70 20.32
C ASP A 341 7.16 -33.70 20.40
N GLN A 342 6.55 -34.65 19.70
CA GLN A 342 5.09 -34.82 19.65
C GLN A 342 4.50 -35.54 20.86
N SER A 343 5.33 -36.06 21.77
CA SER A 343 4.83 -36.73 22.98
C SER A 343 4.14 -35.77 23.96
N ARG A 344 4.47 -34.47 23.83
CA ARG A 344 3.97 -33.39 24.68
C ARG A 344 2.93 -32.52 23.97
N PHE A 345 3.11 -32.23 22.68
CA PHE A 345 2.26 -31.31 21.93
C PHE A 345 1.84 -31.91 20.59
N ALA A 346 0.57 -31.71 20.20
CA ALA A 346 -0.02 -32.25 18.97
C ALA A 346 0.06 -33.79 18.87
N TRP A 347 -0.19 -34.49 19.99
CA TRP A 347 -0.14 -35.95 20.02
C TRP A 347 -1.23 -36.55 19.13
N GLY A 348 -0.87 -37.53 18.31
CA GLY A 348 -1.79 -38.19 17.38
C GLY A 348 -2.17 -37.37 16.15
N THR A 349 -1.38 -36.34 15.81
CA THR A 349 -1.55 -35.61 14.55
C THR A 349 -1.25 -36.50 13.34
N ALA A 350 -2.11 -36.46 12.32
CA ALA A 350 -1.94 -37.26 11.11
C ALA A 350 -0.77 -36.77 10.24
N GLU A 351 -0.53 -35.46 10.21
CA GLU A 351 0.57 -34.84 9.45
C GLU A 351 1.31 -33.82 10.34
N PRO A 352 2.36 -34.24 11.05
CA PRO A 352 3.09 -33.37 11.96
C PRO A 352 3.71 -32.14 11.30
N LYS A 353 4.03 -32.19 10.00
CA LYS A 353 4.61 -31.06 9.27
C LYS A 353 3.62 -29.91 9.06
N ASN A 354 2.32 -30.17 9.22
CA ASN A 354 1.30 -29.13 9.10
C ASN A 354 1.14 -28.32 10.39
N VAL A 355 1.66 -28.76 11.55
CA VAL A 355 1.46 -28.10 12.86
C VAL A 355 2.32 -26.84 13.07
N PRO A 356 3.60 -26.79 12.66
CA PRO A 356 4.41 -25.58 12.84
C PRO A 356 3.85 -24.34 12.10
N TRP A 357 4.04 -23.16 12.67
CA TRP A 357 3.72 -21.87 12.04
C TRP A 357 4.95 -21.28 11.36
N GLY A 358 4.70 -20.52 10.30
CA GLY A 358 5.74 -19.74 9.62
C GLY A 358 5.88 -18.38 10.28
N THR A 359 6.89 -17.62 9.90
CA THR A 359 7.07 -16.24 10.36
C THR A 359 7.51 -15.35 9.22
N LEU A 360 7.25 -14.04 9.35
CA LEU A 360 7.62 -13.05 8.36
C LEU A 360 8.24 -11.86 9.06
N GLY A 361 9.44 -11.51 8.63
CA GLY A 361 10.12 -10.26 8.88
C GLY A 361 10.53 -9.65 7.55
N TYR A 362 10.63 -8.33 7.51
CA TYR A 362 10.96 -7.60 6.29
C TYR A 362 11.64 -6.30 6.66
N ALA A 363 12.73 -5.99 5.96
CA ALA A 363 13.29 -4.65 5.92
C ALA A 363 13.87 -4.35 4.55
N GLN A 364 14.01 -3.07 4.26
CA GLN A 364 14.57 -2.58 3.01
C GLN A 364 15.78 -1.69 3.29
N LEU A 365 16.92 -2.01 2.68
CA LEU A 365 18.06 -1.10 2.60
C LEU A 365 17.87 -0.23 1.35
N SER A 366 17.77 1.08 1.50
CA SER A 366 17.56 2.00 0.37
C SER A 366 18.61 3.12 0.36
N MET A 367 18.91 3.61 -0.84
CA MET A 367 19.75 4.80 -1.02
C MET A 367 19.08 6.10 -0.52
N GLY A 368 17.74 6.12 -0.39
CA GLY A 368 16.96 7.31 0.01
C GLY A 368 16.83 8.39 -1.08
N ARG A 369 17.32 8.12 -2.31
CA ARG A 369 17.47 9.13 -3.37
C ARG A 369 16.16 9.55 -4.02
N ASP A 370 15.19 8.66 -4.12
CA ASP A 370 13.88 9.00 -4.67
C ASP A 370 13.14 9.98 -3.74
N ARG A 371 13.34 9.85 -2.42
CA ARG A 371 12.83 10.82 -1.43
C ARG A 371 13.55 12.14 -1.49
N TYR A 372 14.87 12.11 -1.62
CA TYR A 372 15.66 13.33 -1.81
C TYR A 372 15.24 14.07 -3.08
N ALA A 373 15.01 13.36 -4.18
CA ALA A 373 14.57 13.94 -5.45
C ALA A 373 13.24 14.69 -5.28
N GLU A 374 12.25 14.07 -4.63
CA GLU A 374 10.95 14.70 -4.43
C GLU A 374 11.03 15.85 -3.40
N TYR A 375 11.84 15.70 -2.34
CA TYR A 375 12.13 16.79 -1.40
C TYR A 375 12.74 18.00 -2.13
N ALA A 376 13.78 17.78 -2.94
CA ALA A 376 14.47 18.83 -3.69
C ALA A 376 13.57 19.50 -4.72
N ALA A 377 12.76 18.72 -5.46
CA ALA A 377 11.79 19.26 -6.42
C ALA A 377 10.75 20.13 -5.73
N GLN A 378 10.14 19.65 -4.63
CA GLN A 378 9.13 20.40 -3.89
C GLN A 378 9.71 21.67 -3.25
N ARG A 379 10.92 21.59 -2.68
CA ARG A 379 11.60 22.76 -2.10
C ARG A 379 11.91 23.81 -3.16
N LEU A 380 12.42 23.40 -4.32
CA LEU A 380 12.67 24.31 -5.44
C LEU A 380 11.37 24.90 -6.02
N ALA A 381 10.33 24.07 -6.15
CA ALA A 381 9.00 24.50 -6.60
C ALA A 381 8.39 25.51 -5.62
N ARG A 382 8.61 25.33 -4.32
CA ARG A 382 8.18 26.27 -3.29
C ARG A 382 8.83 27.64 -3.49
N SER A 383 10.14 27.69 -3.69
CA SER A 383 10.83 28.95 -4.00
C SER A 383 10.34 29.57 -5.32
N ALA A 384 10.02 28.76 -6.34
CA ALA A 384 9.46 29.25 -7.60
C ALA A 384 8.04 29.83 -7.44
N VAL A 385 7.17 29.20 -6.65
CA VAL A 385 5.83 29.72 -6.33
C VAL A 385 5.92 31.01 -5.52
N GLU A 386 6.78 31.05 -4.50
CA GLU A 386 7.01 32.28 -3.73
C GLU A 386 7.56 33.40 -4.62
N ARG A 387 8.41 33.10 -5.60
CA ARG A 387 8.88 34.07 -6.58
C ARG A 387 7.76 34.57 -7.50
N LEU A 388 6.90 33.68 -7.98
CA LEU A 388 5.73 34.05 -8.81
C LEU A 388 4.79 35.00 -8.06
N LEU A 389 4.52 34.74 -6.78
CA LEU A 389 3.60 35.54 -5.98
C LEU A 389 4.26 36.81 -5.40
N ARG A 390 5.50 36.70 -4.94
CA ARG A 390 6.16 37.69 -4.09
C ARG A 390 7.56 38.13 -4.54
N GLY A 391 8.01 37.74 -5.74
CA GLY A 391 9.35 38.07 -6.25
C GLY A 391 9.65 39.56 -6.42
N HIS A 392 8.63 40.41 -6.40
CA HIS A 392 8.77 41.87 -6.46
C HIS A 392 9.01 42.50 -5.10
N TYR A 393 8.71 41.81 -3.99
CA TYR A 393 8.89 42.34 -2.65
C TYR A 393 10.37 42.42 -2.29
N ASP A 394 10.79 43.59 -1.85
CA ASP A 394 12.03 43.80 -1.12
C ASP A 394 11.73 43.78 0.38
N LYS A 395 12.35 42.86 1.13
CA LYS A 395 12.18 42.81 2.59
C LYS A 395 12.80 44.02 3.30
N SER A 396 13.69 44.76 2.63
CA SER A 396 14.32 45.97 3.17
C SER A 396 13.52 47.26 2.91
N ASP A 397 12.51 47.23 2.05
CA ASP A 397 11.61 48.36 1.77
C ASP A 397 10.30 48.18 2.54
N GLU A 398 10.01 49.08 3.48
CA GLU A 398 8.76 49.06 4.27
C GLU A 398 7.53 49.57 3.49
N SER A 399 7.71 50.01 2.24
CA SER A 399 6.60 50.53 1.43
C SER A 399 5.58 49.43 1.10
N PRO A 400 4.27 49.77 0.99
CA PRO A 400 3.25 48.87 0.45
C PRO A 400 3.63 48.22 -0.88
N ALA A 401 3.13 47.01 -1.13
CA ALA A 401 3.43 46.18 -2.30
C ALA A 401 3.33 46.94 -3.64
N ASP A 402 2.20 47.64 -3.85
CA ASP A 402 1.92 48.40 -5.07
C ASP A 402 2.96 49.51 -5.31
N LEU A 403 3.44 50.13 -4.22
CA LEU A 403 4.47 51.16 -4.29
C LEU A 403 5.84 50.56 -4.62
N GLN A 404 6.16 49.36 -4.12
CA GLN A 404 7.40 48.68 -4.49
C GLN A 404 7.41 48.26 -5.97
N ILE A 405 6.28 47.73 -6.47
CA ILE A 405 6.13 47.40 -7.91
C ILE A 405 6.36 48.66 -8.75
N LYS A 406 5.74 49.78 -8.38
CA LYS A 406 5.89 51.05 -9.10
C LYS A 406 7.35 51.54 -9.10
N LYS A 407 8.01 51.58 -7.93
CA LYS A 407 9.43 51.94 -7.83
C LYS A 407 10.31 51.06 -8.71
N ARG A 408 10.06 49.74 -8.74
CA ARG A 408 10.83 48.81 -9.60
C ARG A 408 10.57 49.03 -11.09
N LEU A 409 9.33 49.31 -11.49
CA LEU A 409 9.02 49.67 -12.89
C LEU A 409 9.74 50.96 -13.30
N ASP A 410 9.73 51.97 -12.43
CA ASP A 410 10.42 53.24 -12.66
C ASP A 410 11.94 53.05 -12.75
N ASN A 411 12.53 52.24 -11.86
CA ASN A 411 13.97 51.94 -11.87
C ASN A 411 14.41 51.17 -13.12
N ASN A 412 13.59 50.23 -13.59
CA ASN A 412 13.91 49.40 -14.76
C ASN A 412 13.47 50.05 -16.08
N ARG A 413 12.87 51.24 -16.05
CA ARG A 413 12.15 51.85 -17.17
C ARG A 413 12.98 51.93 -18.45
N ASN A 414 14.22 52.40 -18.36
CA ASN A 414 15.10 52.53 -19.53
C ASN A 414 15.34 51.19 -20.22
N GLY A 415 15.54 50.11 -19.45
CA GLY A 415 15.75 48.77 -20.00
C GLY A 415 14.49 48.22 -20.67
N LEU A 416 13.34 48.41 -20.03
CA LEU A 416 12.03 47.99 -20.54
C LEU A 416 11.67 48.73 -21.83
N ASP A 417 11.82 50.06 -21.83
CA ASP A 417 11.54 50.90 -22.99
C ASP A 417 12.48 50.56 -24.16
N ASN A 418 13.76 50.28 -23.91
CA ASN A 418 14.69 49.81 -24.94
C ASN A 418 14.29 48.46 -25.56
N GLN A 419 13.75 47.53 -24.77
CA GLN A 419 13.26 46.25 -25.28
C GLN A 419 11.96 46.42 -26.06
N LEU A 420 11.04 47.24 -25.55
CA LEU A 420 9.77 47.55 -26.20
C LEU A 420 9.98 48.29 -27.54
N HIS A 421 10.94 49.22 -27.59
CA HIS A 421 11.29 49.98 -28.80
C HIS A 421 11.80 49.11 -29.95
N ARG A 422 12.23 47.86 -29.68
CA ARG A 422 12.62 46.93 -30.76
C ARG A 422 11.43 46.36 -31.52
N ILE A 423 10.26 46.32 -30.89
CA ILE A 423 9.06 45.69 -31.43
C ILE A 423 7.94 46.68 -31.73
N MET A 424 7.95 47.87 -31.14
CA MET A 424 6.96 48.91 -31.42
C MET A 424 7.48 50.33 -31.10
N PRO A 425 6.92 51.39 -31.72
CA PRO A 425 7.34 52.75 -31.42
C PRO A 425 7.01 53.16 -29.98
N LEU A 426 7.87 54.00 -29.39
CA LEU A 426 7.60 54.65 -28.11
C LEU A 426 6.93 56.01 -28.35
N PRO A 427 6.09 56.50 -27.41
CA PRO A 427 5.51 57.83 -27.50
C PRO A 427 6.55 58.92 -27.75
N GLY A 428 6.30 59.79 -28.73
CA GLY A 428 7.19 60.86 -29.17
C GLY A 428 8.28 60.45 -30.17
N GLN A 429 8.35 59.16 -30.54
CA GLN A 429 9.39 58.63 -31.44
C GLN A 429 8.82 57.88 -32.66
N SER A 430 7.51 57.96 -32.90
CA SER A 430 6.84 57.12 -33.91
C SER A 430 7.34 57.36 -35.33
N GLU A 431 7.61 58.62 -35.69
CA GLU A 431 8.07 58.99 -37.04
C GLU A 431 9.45 58.44 -37.36
N GLY A 432 10.42 58.60 -36.44
CA GLY A 432 11.78 58.06 -36.59
C GLY A 432 11.78 56.53 -36.61
N TRP A 433 10.97 55.91 -35.76
CA TRP A 433 10.85 54.46 -35.69
C TRP A 433 10.25 53.85 -36.96
N ILE A 434 9.16 54.43 -37.48
CA ILE A 434 8.55 53.98 -38.74
C ILE A 434 9.56 54.08 -39.89
N ASN A 435 10.28 55.21 -39.96
CA ASN A 435 11.33 55.41 -40.95
C ASN A 435 12.40 54.31 -40.91
N GLN A 436 12.86 53.95 -39.71
CA GLN A 436 13.88 52.92 -39.54
C GLN A 436 13.34 51.52 -39.86
N MET A 437 12.19 51.14 -39.32
CA MET A 437 11.66 49.78 -39.42
C MET A 437 11.10 49.44 -40.78
N PHE A 438 10.48 50.40 -41.46
CA PHE A 438 9.87 50.19 -42.77
C PHE A 438 10.68 50.76 -43.94
N GLN A 439 11.94 51.18 -43.71
CA GLN A 439 12.77 51.82 -44.73
C GLN A 439 12.77 51.05 -46.06
N GLY A 440 13.03 49.74 -45.99
CA GLY A 440 13.08 48.89 -47.19
C GLY A 440 11.75 48.81 -47.93
N VAL A 441 10.64 48.74 -47.21
CA VAL A 441 9.28 48.68 -47.78
C VAL A 441 8.90 50.03 -48.38
N VAL A 442 9.18 51.12 -47.68
CA VAL A 442 8.91 52.50 -48.12
C VAL A 442 9.71 52.84 -49.37
N GLU A 443 10.99 52.48 -49.44
CA GLU A 443 11.83 52.77 -50.61
C GLU A 443 11.37 51.98 -51.85
N ARG A 444 11.06 50.68 -51.71
CA ARG A 444 10.55 49.87 -52.82
C ARG A 444 9.21 50.40 -53.35
N TRP A 445 8.28 50.71 -52.44
CA TRP A 445 7.00 51.31 -52.80
C TRP A 445 7.18 52.66 -53.50
N THR A 446 8.08 53.50 -52.97
CA THR A 446 8.38 54.84 -53.53
C THR A 446 8.95 54.72 -54.95
N GLN A 447 9.93 53.84 -55.18
CA GLN A 447 10.52 53.64 -56.52
C GLN A 447 9.48 53.16 -57.53
N ARG A 448 8.59 52.25 -57.12
CA ARG A 448 7.50 51.78 -57.98
C ARG A 448 6.52 52.91 -58.31
N MET A 449 6.11 53.69 -57.32
CA MET A 449 5.19 54.82 -57.53
C MET A 449 5.85 55.93 -58.35
N MET A 450 7.16 56.17 -58.22
CA MET A 450 7.89 57.07 -59.10
C MET A 450 7.80 56.64 -60.57
N GLY A 451 7.90 55.33 -60.85
CA GLY A 451 7.69 54.78 -62.20
C GLY A 451 6.27 55.04 -62.71
N VAL A 452 5.25 54.79 -61.88
CA VAL A 452 3.84 55.09 -62.21
C VAL A 452 3.63 56.56 -62.52
N VAL A 453 4.19 57.46 -61.70
CA VAL A 453 4.11 58.91 -61.92
C VAL A 453 4.82 59.31 -63.21
N GLN A 454 5.99 58.75 -63.48
CA GLN A 454 6.77 59.01 -64.69
C GLN A 454 6.01 58.60 -65.96
N ASP A 455 5.36 57.45 -65.96
CA ASP A 455 4.61 56.91 -67.11
C ASP A 455 3.37 57.75 -67.46
N GLN A 456 2.79 58.47 -66.48
CA GLN A 456 1.62 59.33 -66.69
C GLN A 456 1.97 60.72 -67.22
N ILE A 457 3.23 61.17 -67.12
CA ILE A 457 3.64 62.50 -67.59
C ILE A 457 3.73 62.48 -69.13
N PRO A 458 2.89 63.24 -69.85
CA PRO A 458 2.90 63.23 -71.30
C PRO A 458 4.15 63.93 -71.84
N ASN A 459 4.67 63.48 -72.99
CA ASN A 459 5.75 64.17 -73.70
C ASN A 459 5.30 65.60 -74.10
N ALA A 460 6.20 66.57 -74.00
CA ALA A 460 5.90 67.97 -74.30
C ALA A 460 5.50 68.24 -75.76
N GLN A 461 5.91 67.38 -76.72
CA GLN A 461 5.49 67.46 -78.13
C GLN A 461 5.62 68.88 -78.73
N ASN A 462 6.74 69.57 -78.48
CA ASN A 462 7.01 70.92 -79.00
C ASN A 462 6.09 72.04 -78.45
N LYS A 463 5.43 71.82 -77.30
CA LYS A 463 4.68 72.83 -76.55
C LYS A 463 5.61 73.81 -75.82
N ARG A 464 5.10 75.01 -75.49
CA ARG A 464 5.78 75.93 -74.56
C ARG A 464 5.66 75.42 -73.13
N GLY A 465 6.63 75.73 -72.26
CA GLY A 465 6.60 75.29 -70.86
C GLY A 465 5.33 75.71 -70.10
N SER A 466 4.80 76.91 -70.37
CA SER A 466 3.52 77.39 -69.83
C SER A 466 2.27 76.64 -70.29
N GLU A 467 2.35 75.90 -71.41
CA GLU A 467 1.26 75.06 -71.93
C GLU A 467 1.39 73.62 -71.42
N TRP A 468 2.62 73.10 -71.36
CA TRP A 468 2.90 71.74 -70.88
C TRP A 468 2.69 71.58 -69.38
N VAL A 469 2.94 72.63 -68.57
CA VAL A 469 2.73 72.60 -67.10
C VAL A 469 1.29 72.28 -66.71
N ILE A 470 0.29 72.65 -67.53
CA ILE A 470 -1.12 72.34 -67.32
C ILE A 470 -1.36 70.83 -67.49
N ASP A 471 -0.76 70.23 -68.52
CA ASP A 471 -0.84 68.79 -68.79
C ASP A 471 -0.10 67.98 -67.72
N VAL A 472 1.07 68.44 -67.28
CA VAL A 472 1.83 67.84 -66.16
C VAL A 472 1.02 67.92 -64.86
N THR A 473 0.41 69.05 -64.56
CA THR A 473 -0.41 69.21 -63.35
C THR A 473 -1.63 68.29 -63.36
N ARG A 474 -2.28 68.12 -64.52
CA ARG A 474 -3.39 67.15 -64.67
C ARG A 474 -2.91 65.70 -64.54
N ALA A 475 -1.77 65.36 -65.13
CA ALA A 475 -1.17 64.04 -64.98
C ALA A 475 -0.85 63.72 -63.51
N LEU A 476 -0.29 64.68 -62.77
CA LEU A 476 -0.02 64.52 -61.34
C LEU A 476 -1.29 64.37 -60.49
N GLN A 477 -2.40 65.03 -60.84
CA GLN A 477 -3.70 64.81 -60.18
C GLN A 477 -4.21 63.38 -60.39
N ILE A 478 -4.10 62.84 -61.61
CA ILE A 478 -4.46 61.45 -61.93
C ILE A 478 -3.55 60.48 -61.16
N SER A 479 -2.24 60.71 -61.21
CA SER A 479 -1.26 59.90 -60.48
C SER A 479 -1.49 59.95 -58.97
N SER A 480 -1.89 61.10 -58.43
CA SER A 480 -2.24 61.24 -57.01
C SER A 480 -3.37 60.30 -56.62
N SER A 481 -4.42 60.19 -57.44
CA SER A 481 -5.50 59.22 -57.23
C SER A 481 -5.03 57.76 -57.41
N MET A 482 -4.09 57.48 -58.33
CA MET A 482 -3.55 56.13 -58.50
C MET A 482 -2.67 55.70 -57.32
N VAL A 483 -1.88 56.62 -56.76
CA VAL A 483 -1.04 56.38 -55.57
C VAL A 483 -1.90 56.05 -54.35
N ASP A 484 -2.98 56.80 -54.13
CA ASP A 484 -3.89 56.56 -53.01
C ASP A 484 -4.70 55.26 -53.14
N ASN A 485 -4.94 54.80 -54.36
CA ASN A 485 -5.71 53.59 -54.66
C ASN A 485 -4.83 52.40 -55.08
N ASP A 486 -3.54 52.39 -54.69
CA ASP A 486 -2.61 51.33 -55.05
C ASP A 486 -3.09 49.96 -54.53
N GLN A 487 -3.39 49.05 -55.47
CA GLN A 487 -3.94 47.73 -55.15
C GLN A 487 -2.87 46.68 -54.81
N ARG A 488 -1.57 46.95 -55.02
CA ARG A 488 -0.51 45.95 -54.79
C ARG A 488 -0.09 45.78 -53.31
N GLN A 489 -0.78 46.43 -52.38
CA GLN A 489 -0.73 46.21 -50.91
C GLN A 489 0.67 46.03 -50.28
N GLU A 490 1.71 46.66 -50.83
CA GLU A 490 3.09 46.49 -50.36
C GLU A 490 3.31 47.08 -48.95
N LEU A 491 2.79 48.29 -48.70
CA LEU A 491 2.83 48.93 -47.38
C LEU A 491 2.03 48.14 -46.34
N TYR A 492 0.88 47.60 -46.77
CA TYR A 492 0.03 46.74 -45.96
C TYR A 492 0.76 45.45 -45.57
N SER A 493 1.43 44.81 -46.52
CA SER A 493 2.22 43.59 -46.31
C SER A 493 3.33 43.81 -45.29
N GLY A 494 4.02 44.95 -45.34
CA GLY A 494 5.01 45.31 -44.34
C GLY A 494 4.42 45.43 -42.93
N VAL A 495 3.25 46.07 -42.78
CA VAL A 495 2.56 46.17 -41.48
C VAL A 495 2.05 44.81 -41.01
N ALA A 496 1.60 43.95 -41.91
CA ALA A 496 1.18 42.58 -41.60
C ALA A 496 2.34 41.70 -41.12
N GLU A 497 3.52 41.81 -41.73
CA GLU A 497 4.73 41.14 -41.29
C GLU A 497 5.16 41.61 -39.89
N TRP A 498 5.14 42.92 -39.64
CA TRP A 498 5.42 43.48 -38.32
C TRP A 498 4.43 42.99 -37.24
N ALA A 499 3.13 42.95 -37.55
CA ALA A 499 2.08 42.49 -36.63
C ALA A 499 2.05 40.96 -36.45
N SER A 500 2.91 40.22 -37.17
CA SER A 500 2.93 38.76 -37.16
C SER A 500 3.27 38.18 -35.79
N ALA A 501 3.05 36.86 -35.66
CA ALA A 501 3.39 36.11 -34.46
C ALA A 501 4.86 36.29 -34.06
N GLY A 502 5.78 36.30 -35.04
CA GLY A 502 7.22 36.28 -34.77
C GLY A 502 7.82 37.60 -34.28
N ILE A 503 7.19 38.74 -34.57
CA ILE A 503 7.76 40.06 -34.26
C ILE A 503 7.02 40.69 -33.07
N LEU A 504 5.81 41.19 -33.28
CA LEU A 504 5.08 41.93 -32.24
C LEU A 504 4.61 41.01 -31.11
N GLN A 505 3.98 39.87 -31.46
CA GLN A 505 3.30 39.01 -30.48
C GLN A 505 4.33 38.28 -29.59
N GLU A 506 5.23 37.49 -30.18
CA GLU A 506 6.26 36.77 -29.42
C GLU A 506 7.30 37.72 -28.80
N GLY A 507 7.52 38.90 -29.38
CA GLY A 507 8.35 39.95 -28.79
C GLY A 507 7.79 40.44 -27.44
N LEU A 508 6.50 40.76 -27.39
CA LEU A 508 5.84 41.17 -26.15
C LEU A 508 5.78 40.01 -25.14
N LEU A 509 5.46 38.80 -25.59
CA LEU A 509 5.45 37.62 -24.72
C LEU A 509 6.84 37.32 -24.16
N GLY A 510 7.90 37.48 -24.96
CA GLY A 510 9.30 37.32 -24.52
C GLY A 510 9.69 38.29 -23.41
N LEU A 511 9.30 39.56 -23.55
CA LEU A 511 9.47 40.57 -22.50
C LEU A 511 8.75 40.14 -21.21
N LEU A 512 7.47 39.78 -21.30
CA LEU A 512 6.68 39.39 -20.13
C LEU A 512 7.21 38.11 -19.46
N ARG A 513 7.58 37.08 -20.24
CA ARG A 513 8.18 35.84 -19.71
C ARG A 513 9.45 36.14 -18.91
N SER A 514 10.32 37.03 -19.42
CA SER A 514 11.53 37.47 -18.72
C SER A 514 11.21 38.17 -17.41
N GLU A 515 10.31 39.16 -17.43
CA GLU A 515 10.04 39.99 -16.27
C GLU A 515 9.21 39.27 -15.20
N ILE A 516 8.27 38.40 -15.59
CA ILE A 516 7.54 37.51 -14.66
C ILE A 516 8.51 36.53 -14.00
N ALA A 517 9.44 35.95 -14.75
CA ALA A 517 10.43 35.05 -14.17
C ALA A 517 11.37 35.77 -13.18
N LYS A 518 11.67 37.05 -13.40
CA LYS A 518 12.53 37.84 -12.50
C LYS A 518 11.79 38.33 -11.26
N PHE A 519 10.60 38.92 -11.40
CA PHE A 519 9.94 39.70 -10.35
C PHE A 519 8.53 39.19 -9.99
N GLY A 520 8.05 38.14 -10.65
CA GLY A 520 6.75 37.53 -10.38
C GLY A 520 5.59 38.13 -11.17
N VAL A 521 4.42 37.53 -10.98
CA VAL A 521 3.18 37.81 -11.72
C VAL A 521 2.63 39.22 -11.48
N PRO A 522 2.64 39.77 -10.24
CA PRO A 522 2.17 41.13 -10.01
C PRO A 522 2.97 42.18 -10.79
N TYR A 523 4.31 42.03 -10.86
CA TYR A 523 5.16 42.92 -11.64
C TYR A 523 4.89 42.82 -13.14
N GLY A 524 4.79 41.59 -13.68
CA GLY A 524 4.44 41.38 -15.08
C GLY A 524 3.06 41.93 -15.47
N SER A 525 2.09 41.80 -14.56
CA SER A 525 0.74 42.36 -14.74
C SER A 525 0.76 43.88 -14.79
N ALA A 526 1.52 44.52 -13.89
CA ALA A 526 1.68 45.97 -13.87
C ALA A 526 2.44 46.48 -15.12
N LEU A 527 3.45 45.75 -15.58
CA LEU A 527 4.16 46.05 -16.84
C LEU A 527 3.22 45.97 -18.06
N LEU A 528 2.40 44.92 -18.15
CA LEU A 528 1.43 44.78 -19.24
C LEU A 528 0.40 45.92 -19.23
N LEU A 529 -0.03 46.35 -18.04
CA LEU A 529 -0.94 47.49 -17.88
C LEU A 529 -0.28 48.81 -18.30
N ASP A 530 0.98 49.06 -17.94
CA ASP A 530 1.75 50.23 -18.40
C ASP A 530 1.90 50.24 -19.93
N ILE A 531 2.22 49.09 -20.54
CA ILE A 531 2.30 48.95 -22.00
C ILE A 531 0.94 49.24 -22.66
N ARG A 532 -0.15 48.71 -22.08
CA ARG A 532 -1.50 48.98 -22.56
C ARG A 532 -1.81 50.49 -22.56
N HIS A 533 -1.53 51.19 -21.45
CA HIS A 533 -1.75 52.62 -21.34
C HIS A 533 -0.89 53.43 -22.32
N LYS A 534 0.37 53.05 -22.53
CA LYS A 534 1.21 53.68 -23.57
C LYS A 534 0.58 53.60 -24.95
N ILE A 535 -0.05 52.47 -25.28
CA ILE A 535 -0.70 52.25 -26.57
C ILE A 535 -1.99 53.07 -26.68
N GLU A 536 -2.92 52.87 -25.72
CA GLU A 536 -4.26 53.47 -25.74
C GLU A 536 -4.21 55.00 -25.62
N ASP A 537 -3.42 55.52 -24.67
CA ASP A 537 -3.50 56.93 -24.26
C ASP A 537 -2.59 57.83 -25.11
N ASN A 538 -1.53 57.29 -25.70
CA ASN A 538 -0.51 58.09 -26.40
C ASN A 538 -0.27 57.62 -27.84
N LEU A 539 0.14 56.37 -28.02
CA LEU A 539 0.71 55.91 -29.30
C LEU A 539 -0.32 55.89 -30.44
N VAL A 540 -1.53 55.39 -30.19
CA VAL A 540 -2.60 55.35 -31.21
C VAL A 540 -2.98 56.78 -31.64
N ALA A 541 -3.05 57.72 -30.70
CA ALA A 541 -3.32 59.13 -31.01
C ALA A 541 -2.19 59.77 -31.83
N GLU A 542 -0.93 59.52 -31.46
CA GLU A 542 0.24 60.03 -32.20
C GLU A 542 0.31 59.49 -33.63
N LEU A 543 0.06 58.19 -33.83
CA LEU A 543 0.04 57.57 -35.15
C LEU A 543 -1.11 58.11 -36.03
N ARG A 544 -2.28 58.38 -35.43
CA ARG A 544 -3.38 59.06 -36.14
C ARG A 544 -3.00 60.48 -36.55
N GLN A 545 -2.36 61.25 -35.67
CA GLN A 545 -1.86 62.59 -36.02
C GLN A 545 -0.83 62.54 -37.16
N LEU A 546 0.07 61.55 -37.18
CA LEU A 546 1.01 61.35 -38.29
C LEU A 546 0.29 61.00 -39.59
N SER A 547 -0.76 60.17 -39.53
CA SER A 547 -1.62 59.88 -40.68
C SER A 547 -2.36 61.13 -41.17
N ASP A 548 -2.86 61.98 -40.26
CA ASP A 548 -3.67 63.17 -40.57
C ASP A 548 -2.83 64.32 -41.16
N ARG A 549 -1.51 64.33 -40.97
CA ARG A 549 -0.57 65.26 -41.63
C ARG A 549 -0.47 65.05 -43.15
N ARG A 550 -1.15 64.04 -43.68
CA ARG A 550 -1.20 63.72 -45.11
C ARG A 550 -1.77 64.90 -45.91
N ALA A 551 -1.00 65.39 -46.88
CA ALA A 551 -1.45 66.45 -47.78
C ALA A 551 -2.67 66.01 -48.62
N PRO A 552 -3.55 66.92 -49.08
CA PRO A 552 -4.74 66.55 -49.87
C PRO A 552 -4.42 65.80 -51.17
N GLN A 553 -3.26 66.07 -51.79
CA GLN A 553 -2.76 65.40 -52.99
C GLN A 553 -1.47 64.63 -52.63
N ALA A 554 -1.34 63.39 -53.12
CA ALA A 554 -0.20 62.52 -52.87
C ALA A 554 1.07 63.00 -53.58
N VAL A 555 0.91 63.62 -54.75
CA VAL A 555 2.00 64.20 -55.54
C VAL A 555 1.54 65.54 -56.13
N VAL A 556 2.39 66.57 -55.99
CA VAL A 556 2.19 67.89 -56.59
C VAL A 556 3.47 68.38 -57.25
N LEU A 557 3.32 69.17 -58.30
CA LEU A 557 4.45 69.86 -58.91
C LEU A 557 4.97 70.92 -57.94
N ASP A 558 6.28 70.90 -57.70
CA ASP A 558 6.97 71.86 -56.85
C ASP A 558 6.86 73.28 -57.42
N GLU A 559 6.70 74.28 -56.56
CA GLU A 559 6.48 75.67 -56.98
C GLU A 559 7.67 76.25 -57.74
N THR A 560 8.89 75.84 -57.41
CA THR A 560 10.09 76.29 -58.13
C THR A 560 10.17 75.67 -59.52
N GLN A 561 9.71 74.42 -59.68
CA GLN A 561 9.64 73.74 -60.97
C GLN A 561 8.49 74.28 -61.83
N ARG A 562 7.34 74.57 -61.22
CA ARG A 562 6.21 75.23 -61.88
C ARG A 562 6.64 76.59 -62.43
N ALA A 563 7.29 77.42 -61.62
CA ALA A 563 7.81 78.72 -62.06
C ALA A 563 8.90 78.60 -63.13
N ALA A 564 9.78 77.60 -63.05
CA ALA A 564 10.81 77.35 -64.06
C ALA A 564 10.20 76.92 -65.41
N LEU A 565 9.18 76.06 -65.39
CA LEU A 565 8.43 75.65 -66.59
C LEU A 565 7.62 76.81 -67.19
N GLU A 566 7.00 77.66 -66.36
CA GLU A 566 6.20 78.80 -66.82
C GLU A 566 7.06 79.95 -67.38
N SER A 567 8.30 80.09 -66.89
CA SER A 567 9.24 81.14 -67.34
C SER A 567 10.07 80.77 -68.57
N ASP A 568 10.07 79.50 -68.99
CA ASP A 568 10.75 79.04 -70.20
C ASP A 568 10.02 79.53 -71.46
N ARG A 569 10.70 80.37 -72.24
CA ARG A 569 10.18 80.93 -73.51
C ARG A 569 10.42 80.01 -74.71
N GLY A 570 11.22 78.95 -74.55
CA GLY A 570 11.52 77.95 -75.56
C GLY A 570 10.40 76.93 -75.76
N ARG A 571 10.39 76.23 -76.90
CA ARG A 571 9.57 75.04 -77.10
C ARG A 571 10.37 73.80 -76.70
N ILE A 572 9.73 72.86 -76.02
CA ILE A 572 10.39 71.66 -75.47
C ILE A 572 10.27 70.51 -76.46
N ASP A 573 11.38 70.18 -77.12
CA ASP A 573 11.47 69.05 -78.08
C ASP A 573 11.73 67.70 -77.37
N ASP A 574 12.51 67.69 -76.28
CA ASP A 574 12.76 66.51 -75.44
C ASP A 574 12.47 66.82 -73.97
N SER A 575 11.39 66.24 -73.44
CA SER A 575 10.96 66.44 -72.06
C SER A 575 11.65 65.52 -71.04
N THR A 576 12.57 64.64 -71.46
CA THR A 576 13.11 63.58 -70.60
C THR A 576 13.83 64.11 -69.35
N LYS A 577 14.67 65.14 -69.48
CA LYS A 577 15.37 65.76 -68.33
C LYS A 577 14.39 66.41 -67.36
N TRP A 578 13.39 67.13 -67.89
CA TRP A 578 12.35 67.75 -67.09
C TRP A 578 11.53 66.71 -66.32
N THR A 579 11.13 65.62 -66.99
CA THR A 579 10.40 64.52 -66.33
C THR A 579 11.23 63.89 -65.22
N GLN A 580 12.52 63.64 -65.43
CA GLN A 580 13.42 63.10 -64.41
C GLN A 580 13.56 64.02 -63.19
N GLU A 581 13.71 65.34 -63.41
CA GLU A 581 13.79 66.32 -62.32
C GLU A 581 12.48 66.47 -61.54
N ILE A 582 11.33 66.43 -62.23
CA ILE A 582 10.00 66.46 -61.61
C ILE A 582 9.80 65.21 -60.73
N VAL A 583 10.09 64.02 -61.27
CA VAL A 583 9.96 62.76 -60.54
C VAL A 583 10.92 62.69 -59.34
N ALA A 584 12.14 63.21 -59.46
CA ALA A 584 13.10 63.29 -58.36
C ALA A 584 12.60 64.18 -57.19
N LYS A 585 11.88 65.27 -57.49
CA LYS A 585 11.29 66.17 -56.48
C LYS A 585 9.99 65.64 -55.88
N ILE A 586 9.35 64.68 -56.54
CA ILE A 586 8.16 63.98 -56.04
C ILE A 586 8.53 62.86 -55.06
N ALA A 587 9.72 62.26 -55.17
CA ALA A 587 10.14 61.14 -54.31
C ALA A 587 9.97 61.40 -52.79
N PRO A 588 10.34 62.57 -52.21
CA PRO A 588 10.07 62.86 -50.80
C PRO A 588 8.59 62.96 -50.45
N GLN A 589 7.74 63.43 -51.37
CA GLN A 589 6.28 63.50 -51.18
C GLN A 589 5.68 62.10 -51.09
N LEU A 590 6.13 61.19 -51.96
CA LEU A 590 5.74 59.78 -51.93
C LEU A 590 6.21 59.08 -50.65
N ARG A 591 7.45 59.31 -50.19
CA ARG A 591 7.92 58.77 -48.89
C ARG A 591 7.03 59.21 -47.73
N ASN A 592 6.71 60.50 -47.65
CA ASN A 592 5.80 61.03 -46.63
C ASN A 592 4.39 60.43 -46.75
N ARG A 593 3.91 60.17 -47.97
CA ARG A 593 2.64 59.48 -48.21
C ARG A 593 2.66 58.05 -47.69
N ALA A 594 3.72 57.30 -48.00
CA ALA A 594 3.90 55.93 -47.52
C ALA A 594 3.93 55.85 -45.99
N MET A 595 4.67 56.77 -45.35
CA MET A 595 4.71 56.88 -43.89
C MET A 595 3.33 57.13 -43.29
N ALA A 596 2.56 58.05 -43.86
CA ALA A 596 1.20 58.34 -43.39
C ALA A 596 0.25 57.13 -43.56
N MET A 597 0.43 56.32 -44.61
CA MET A 597 -0.35 55.09 -44.82
C MET A 597 0.04 53.98 -43.84
N ILE A 598 1.34 53.80 -43.59
CA ILE A 598 1.83 52.86 -42.56
C ILE A 598 1.32 53.26 -41.18
N ALA A 599 1.42 54.55 -40.82
CA ALA A 599 0.93 55.06 -39.53
C ALA A 599 -0.57 54.82 -39.35
N GLN A 600 -1.36 54.99 -40.42
CA GLN A 600 -2.80 54.70 -40.42
C GLN A 600 -3.08 53.21 -40.11
N HIS A 601 -2.43 52.29 -40.83
CA HIS A 601 -2.59 50.85 -40.60
C HIS A 601 -2.11 50.45 -39.19
N MET A 602 -0.95 50.92 -38.76
CA MET A 602 -0.41 50.65 -37.43
C MET A 602 -1.33 51.13 -36.31
N ALA A 603 -1.93 52.33 -36.43
CA ALA A 603 -2.85 52.86 -35.43
C ALA A 603 -4.06 51.95 -35.23
N SER A 604 -4.62 51.42 -36.33
CA SER A 604 -5.75 50.51 -36.25
C SER A 604 -5.36 49.13 -35.72
N VAL A 605 -4.24 48.58 -36.20
CA VAL A 605 -3.68 47.30 -35.77
C VAL A 605 -3.37 47.33 -34.27
N LEU A 606 -2.76 48.40 -33.74
CA LEU A 606 -2.47 48.54 -32.31
C LEU A 606 -3.72 48.70 -31.46
N HIS A 607 -4.74 49.38 -31.97
CA HIS A 607 -6.02 49.49 -31.28
C HIS A 607 -6.71 48.12 -31.15
N ASP A 608 -6.71 47.33 -32.22
CA ASP A 608 -7.21 45.96 -32.21
C ASP A 608 -6.33 45.05 -31.33
N PHE A 609 -5.01 45.22 -31.35
CA PHE A 609 -4.05 44.48 -30.52
C PHE A 609 -4.34 44.63 -29.02
N VAL A 610 -4.70 45.84 -28.57
CA VAL A 610 -5.07 46.05 -27.17
C VAL A 610 -6.32 45.23 -26.80
N SER A 611 -7.33 45.26 -27.67
CA SER A 611 -8.62 44.61 -27.43
C SER A 611 -8.56 43.08 -27.55
N ASN A 612 -7.81 42.57 -28.52
CA ASN A 612 -7.86 41.17 -28.97
C ASN A 612 -6.57 40.39 -28.68
N PHE A 613 -5.50 41.03 -28.19
CA PHE A 613 -4.28 40.36 -27.74
C PHE A 613 -3.95 40.68 -26.27
N ILE A 614 -3.76 41.96 -25.93
CA ILE A 614 -3.37 42.38 -24.57
C ILE A 614 -4.47 42.06 -23.55
N THR A 615 -5.73 42.37 -23.87
CA THR A 615 -6.84 42.13 -22.93
C THR A 615 -7.06 40.63 -22.62
N PRO A 616 -7.10 39.72 -23.62
CA PRO A 616 -7.11 38.28 -23.35
C PRO A 616 -5.90 37.79 -22.55
N LEU A 617 -4.69 38.30 -22.85
CA LEU A 617 -3.47 37.95 -22.11
C LEU A 617 -3.56 38.38 -20.65
N GLN A 618 -3.98 39.63 -20.39
CA GLN A 618 -4.15 40.17 -19.05
C GLN A 618 -5.14 39.31 -18.23
N ARG A 619 -6.26 38.91 -18.83
CA ARG A 619 -7.24 38.02 -18.17
C ARG A 619 -6.63 36.67 -17.81
N ASN A 620 -5.87 36.07 -18.72
CA ASN A 620 -5.22 34.78 -18.50
C ASN A 620 -4.17 34.84 -17.38
N ILE A 621 -3.38 35.92 -17.34
CA ILE A 621 -2.41 36.17 -16.25
C ILE A 621 -3.12 36.35 -14.91
N GLN A 622 -4.20 37.13 -14.86
CA GLN A 622 -4.97 37.36 -13.63
C GLN A 622 -5.63 36.08 -13.09
N MET A 623 -6.21 35.26 -13.98
CA MET A 623 -6.80 33.97 -13.60
C MET A 623 -5.74 33.02 -13.02
N GLY A 624 -4.61 32.83 -13.72
CA GLY A 624 -3.54 31.96 -13.21
C GLY A 624 -2.95 32.46 -11.90
N HIS A 625 -2.88 33.77 -11.69
CA HIS A 625 -2.42 34.34 -10.41
C HIS A 625 -3.37 33.99 -9.27
N ALA A 626 -4.67 34.20 -9.46
CA ALA A 626 -5.69 33.90 -8.46
C ALA A 626 -5.75 32.40 -8.13
N ASP A 627 -5.61 31.53 -9.14
CA ASP A 627 -5.58 30.07 -8.94
C ASP A 627 -4.36 29.63 -8.11
N LEU A 628 -3.20 30.24 -8.34
CA LEU A 628 -1.98 29.96 -7.57
C LEU A 628 -2.08 30.51 -6.14
N GLU A 629 -2.69 31.68 -5.94
CA GLU A 629 -2.98 32.22 -4.61
C GLU A 629 -3.93 31.31 -3.82
N ASP A 630 -5.03 30.84 -4.43
CA ASP A 630 -5.94 29.87 -3.81
C ASP A 630 -5.21 28.59 -3.40
N ALA A 631 -4.38 28.03 -4.29
CA ALA A 631 -3.60 26.84 -4.00
C ALA A 631 -2.66 27.02 -2.79
N MET A 632 -2.11 28.23 -2.61
CA MET A 632 -1.24 28.58 -1.49
C MET A 632 -1.98 28.68 -0.14
N THR A 633 -3.31 28.87 -0.15
CA THR A 633 -4.13 28.91 1.07
C THR A 633 -4.45 27.51 1.62
N LYS A 634 -4.34 26.47 0.79
CA LYS A 634 -4.64 25.09 1.19
C LYS A 634 -3.56 24.56 2.13
N THR A 635 -3.92 24.25 3.37
CA THR A 635 -3.00 23.76 4.41
C THR A 635 -3.00 22.24 4.59
N SER A 636 -3.79 21.52 3.78
CA SER A 636 -3.88 20.05 3.78
C SER A 636 -4.13 19.54 2.38
N ASP A 637 -3.79 18.27 2.15
CA ASP A 637 -4.01 17.54 0.91
C ASP A 637 -4.71 16.22 1.26
N SER A 638 -5.99 16.09 0.90
CA SER A 638 -6.79 14.90 1.17
C SER A 638 -6.28 13.66 0.45
N ASP A 639 -5.54 13.86 -0.63
CA ASP A 639 -5.09 12.78 -1.52
C ASP A 639 -3.69 12.27 -1.15
N LEU A 640 -3.03 12.89 -0.16
CA LEU A 640 -1.68 12.56 0.27
C LEU A 640 -1.64 11.31 1.15
N GLY A 641 -1.57 10.14 0.50
CA GLY A 641 -1.39 8.83 1.12
C GLY A 641 -0.17 8.74 2.05
N VAL A 642 -0.14 7.71 2.90
CA VAL A 642 0.93 7.53 3.91
C VAL A 642 2.26 7.06 3.29
N ALA A 643 2.19 6.32 2.18
CA ALA A 643 3.36 5.96 1.38
C ALA A 643 3.72 7.04 0.33
N GLN A 644 2.87 8.05 0.15
CA GLN A 644 3.02 9.04 -0.92
C GLN A 644 3.87 10.23 -0.48
N LEU A 645 4.84 10.57 -1.32
CA LEU A 645 5.75 11.71 -1.11
C LEU A 645 5.29 12.98 -1.84
N LYS A 646 4.51 12.79 -2.92
CA LYS A 646 4.16 13.80 -3.91
C LYS A 646 2.87 14.53 -3.50
N THR A 647 2.90 15.85 -3.43
CA THR A 647 1.69 16.70 -3.24
C THR A 647 1.77 17.90 -4.18
N ASN A 648 0.62 18.35 -4.69
CA ASN A 648 0.52 19.58 -5.47
C ASN A 648 0.12 20.80 -4.62
N VAL A 649 0.06 20.66 -3.29
CA VAL A 649 -0.31 21.74 -2.37
C VAL A 649 0.94 22.52 -1.93
N PRO A 650 1.16 23.76 -2.42
CA PRO A 650 2.40 24.48 -2.17
C PRO A 650 2.69 24.77 -0.71
N ALA A 651 1.65 24.91 0.13
CA ALA A 651 1.81 25.15 1.57
C ALA A 651 2.43 23.96 2.32
N LEU A 652 2.35 22.76 1.76
CA LEU A 652 2.94 21.55 2.34
C LEU A 652 4.38 21.31 1.87
N TRP A 653 4.86 22.00 0.85
CA TRP A 653 6.23 21.87 0.35
C TRP A 653 7.25 22.47 1.34
N PRO A 654 8.47 21.92 1.42
CA PRO A 654 9.50 22.49 2.28
C PRO A 654 9.83 23.92 1.87
N ASP A 655 9.95 24.83 2.85
CA ASP A 655 10.33 26.23 2.63
C ASP A 655 11.65 26.59 3.34
N GLU A 656 12.14 27.80 3.12
CA GLU A 656 13.42 28.27 3.69
C GLU A 656 13.35 28.63 5.18
N SER A 657 12.16 28.60 5.80
CA SER A 657 12.03 28.75 7.26
C SER A 657 12.23 27.43 8.01
N GLN A 658 12.12 26.30 7.30
CA GLN A 658 12.25 24.97 7.87
C GLN A 658 13.70 24.50 7.86
N ASN A 659 14.22 24.21 9.06
CA ASN A 659 15.56 23.61 9.22
C ASN A 659 15.53 22.08 9.28
N THR A 660 14.35 21.47 9.26
CA THR A 660 14.15 20.02 9.33
C THR A 660 13.34 19.53 8.15
N VAL A 661 13.59 18.29 7.72
CA VAL A 661 12.84 17.68 6.64
C VAL A 661 11.45 17.25 7.17
N PRO A 662 10.36 17.50 6.43
CA PRO A 662 9.03 17.03 6.83
C PRO A 662 8.99 15.52 7.05
N THR A 663 8.25 15.08 8.09
CA THR A 663 8.16 13.67 8.50
C THR A 663 7.67 12.73 7.40
N ARG A 664 6.93 13.22 6.39
CA ARG A 664 6.55 12.38 5.23
C ARG A 664 7.74 11.80 4.46
N PHE A 665 8.92 12.41 4.54
CA PHE A 665 10.13 11.90 3.92
C PHE A 665 10.94 10.98 4.85
N SER A 666 10.57 10.84 6.14
CA SER A 666 11.30 10.00 7.11
C SER A 666 11.15 8.51 6.80
N GLN A 667 12.22 7.73 6.94
CA GLN A 667 12.19 6.27 6.75
C GLN A 667 11.09 5.62 7.60
N ALA A 668 10.41 4.60 7.06
CA ALA A 668 9.48 3.83 7.88
C ALA A 668 10.24 2.82 8.75
N ALA A 669 9.56 2.23 9.74
CA ALA A 669 10.20 1.42 10.79
C ALA A 669 11.02 0.22 10.28
N ASN A 670 10.70 -0.29 9.08
CA ASN A 670 11.36 -1.40 8.42
C ASN A 670 12.18 -0.95 7.19
N GLU A 671 12.76 0.24 7.24
CA GLU A 671 13.57 0.81 6.16
C GLU A 671 14.81 1.47 6.73
N VAL A 672 15.95 1.18 6.11
CA VAL A 672 17.27 1.68 6.51
C VAL A 672 17.84 2.48 5.35
N PHE A 673 18.19 3.73 5.60
CA PHE A 673 18.82 4.58 4.58
C PHE A 673 20.35 4.56 4.65
N LEU A 674 20.95 4.52 3.46
CA LEU A 674 22.37 4.85 3.31
C LEU A 674 22.60 6.35 3.48
N THR A 675 21.70 7.17 2.94
CA THR A 675 21.74 8.63 3.06
C THR A 675 20.65 9.08 4.02
N GLU A 676 21.05 9.44 5.24
CA GLU A 676 20.12 9.87 6.29
C GLU A 676 19.33 11.11 5.87
N VAL A 677 18.06 11.16 6.26
CA VAL A 677 17.14 12.25 5.86
C VAL A 677 17.64 13.62 6.35
N ASP A 678 18.30 13.67 7.51
CA ASP A 678 18.88 14.89 8.08
C ASP A 678 19.96 15.52 7.17
N SER A 679 20.59 14.71 6.32
CA SER A 679 21.59 15.21 5.36
C SER A 679 20.98 15.91 4.14
N PHE A 680 19.67 15.77 3.90
CA PHE A 680 19.01 16.30 2.69
C PHE A 680 19.13 17.81 2.58
N VAL A 681 19.10 18.55 3.68
CA VAL A 681 19.26 20.02 3.68
C VAL A 681 20.63 20.41 3.16
N GLY A 682 21.70 19.82 3.70
CA GLY A 682 23.08 20.09 3.27
C GLY A 682 23.34 19.65 1.83
N GLN A 683 22.76 18.50 1.44
CA GLN A 683 22.85 18.01 0.07
C GLN A 683 22.12 18.93 -0.92
N PHE A 684 20.93 19.42 -0.60
CA PHE A 684 20.20 20.39 -1.43
C PHE A 684 20.98 21.68 -1.65
N ILE A 685 21.60 22.23 -0.60
CA ILE A 685 22.47 23.41 -0.70
C ILE A 685 23.62 23.15 -1.68
N THR A 686 24.25 21.98 -1.57
CA THR A 686 25.35 21.60 -2.46
C THR A 686 24.87 21.48 -3.91
N ASP A 687 23.80 20.71 -4.14
CA ASP A 687 23.31 20.42 -5.49
C ASP A 687 22.72 21.66 -6.18
N ILE A 688 22.02 22.54 -5.46
CA ILE A 688 21.48 23.78 -6.06
C ILE A 688 22.61 24.73 -6.46
N THR A 689 23.65 24.88 -5.62
CA THR A 689 24.80 25.74 -5.93
C THR A 689 25.61 25.21 -7.10
N GLN A 690 25.83 23.89 -7.18
CA GLN A 690 26.52 23.29 -8.32
C GLN A 690 25.69 23.34 -9.61
N SER A 691 24.39 23.07 -9.52
CA SER A 691 23.46 23.02 -10.65
C SER A 691 23.11 24.41 -11.22
N ALA A 692 23.32 25.48 -10.44
CA ALA A 692 23.14 26.87 -10.87
C ALA A 692 24.28 27.40 -11.75
N ARG A 693 25.50 26.83 -11.63
CA ARG A 693 26.71 27.26 -12.36
C ARG A 693 26.49 27.27 -13.88
N THR A 694 27.11 28.24 -14.54
CA THR A 694 27.17 28.36 -16.01
C THR A 694 28.63 28.46 -16.44
N GLU A 695 28.89 28.42 -17.75
CA GLU A 695 30.23 28.69 -18.30
C GLU A 695 30.74 30.09 -17.92
N GLU A 696 29.85 31.07 -17.73
CA GLU A 696 30.20 32.46 -17.44
C GLU A 696 30.28 32.79 -15.94
N ILE A 697 29.54 32.07 -15.08
CA ILE A 697 29.47 32.33 -13.63
C ILE A 697 29.70 31.04 -12.85
N HIS A 698 30.87 30.95 -12.21
CA HIS A 698 31.29 29.75 -11.48
C HIS A 698 31.02 29.79 -9.97
N ASN A 699 30.86 30.99 -9.38
CA ASN A 699 30.67 31.17 -7.94
C ASN A 699 29.29 31.75 -7.65
N PHE A 700 28.40 30.90 -7.14
CA PHE A 700 27.12 31.31 -6.55
C PHE A 700 27.17 31.06 -5.05
N ASP A 701 26.70 32.02 -4.24
CA ASP A 701 26.23 31.68 -2.89
C ASP A 701 24.90 30.92 -2.96
N TYR A 702 24.45 30.36 -1.83
CA TYR A 702 23.22 29.57 -1.79
C TYR A 702 21.97 30.36 -2.20
N GLU A 703 21.82 31.60 -1.70
CA GLU A 703 20.63 32.42 -1.96
C GLU A 703 20.55 32.84 -3.43
N GLN A 704 21.67 33.21 -4.04
CA GLN A 704 21.78 33.51 -5.46
C GLN A 704 21.49 32.28 -6.32
N ALA A 705 22.07 31.12 -5.97
CA ALA A 705 21.83 29.86 -6.69
C ALA A 705 20.36 29.45 -6.66
N LEU A 706 19.71 29.57 -5.50
CA LEU A 706 18.29 29.27 -5.33
C LEU A 706 17.43 30.23 -6.15
N ASN A 707 17.71 31.53 -6.09
CA ASN A 707 16.97 32.55 -6.83
C ASN A 707 17.07 32.35 -8.35
N VAL A 708 18.28 32.10 -8.87
CA VAL A 708 18.49 31.85 -10.30
C VAL A 708 17.82 30.54 -10.74
N SER A 709 17.93 29.48 -9.93
CA SER A 709 17.29 28.19 -10.24
C SER A 709 15.77 28.30 -10.21
N ALA A 710 15.19 29.02 -9.24
CA ALA A 710 13.76 29.30 -9.18
C ALA A 710 13.31 30.12 -10.40
N GLN A 711 14.08 31.12 -10.84
CA GLN A 711 13.80 31.88 -12.07
C GLN A 711 13.81 30.97 -13.32
N ARG A 712 14.76 30.02 -13.41
CA ARG A 712 14.82 29.03 -14.50
C ARG A 712 13.60 28.10 -14.50
N VAL A 713 13.18 27.62 -13.33
CA VAL A 713 11.95 26.81 -13.17
C VAL A 713 10.71 27.62 -13.56
N VAL A 714 10.58 28.86 -13.09
CA VAL A 714 9.45 29.75 -13.44
C VAL A 714 9.40 30.05 -14.94
N SER A 715 10.54 30.28 -15.59
CA SER A 715 10.55 30.53 -17.05
C SER A 715 10.41 29.25 -17.88
N GLY A 716 10.63 28.07 -17.28
CA GLY A 716 10.78 26.83 -18.04
C GLY A 716 12.01 26.85 -18.94
N ASN A 717 13.02 27.67 -18.65
CA ASN A 717 14.17 27.89 -19.53
C ASN A 717 15.48 27.72 -18.75
N TRP A 718 16.25 26.71 -19.14
CA TRP A 718 17.54 26.37 -18.56
C TRP A 718 18.46 25.72 -19.59
N GLU A 719 19.75 25.71 -19.27
CA GLU A 719 20.75 24.99 -20.04
C GLU A 719 20.54 23.48 -19.95
N SER A 720 20.66 22.80 -21.10
CA SER A 720 20.56 21.34 -21.25
C SER A 720 21.74 20.87 -22.10
N LEU A 721 22.44 19.81 -21.67
CA LEU A 721 23.57 19.25 -22.42
C LEU A 721 23.09 18.55 -23.71
N SER A 722 23.97 18.43 -24.70
CA SER A 722 23.62 17.86 -26.01
C SER A 722 23.00 16.46 -25.90
N GLY A 723 21.84 16.24 -26.53
CA GLY A 723 21.11 14.97 -26.48
C GLY A 723 20.16 14.82 -25.29
N SER A 724 20.10 15.81 -24.39
CA SER A 724 19.10 15.87 -23.31
C SER A 724 17.78 16.50 -23.79
N GLU A 725 16.69 16.22 -23.06
CA GLU A 725 15.40 16.87 -23.29
C GLU A 725 15.53 18.39 -23.17
N ALA A 726 14.95 19.12 -24.13
CA ALA A 726 15.04 20.57 -24.17
C ALA A 726 14.17 21.21 -23.08
N ALA A 727 14.62 22.34 -22.54
CA ALA A 727 13.82 23.13 -21.60
C ALA A 727 12.46 23.51 -22.24
N PRO A 728 11.33 23.36 -21.53
CA PRO A 728 10.00 23.43 -22.11
C PRO A 728 9.62 24.82 -22.64
N ARG A 729 10.19 25.90 -22.07
CA ARG A 729 9.98 27.31 -22.46
C ARG A 729 8.50 27.69 -22.54
N ASP A 730 7.73 27.21 -21.58
CA ASP A 730 6.26 27.12 -21.65
C ASP A 730 5.54 28.07 -20.68
N LEU A 731 6.23 28.98 -19.99
CA LEU A 731 5.63 29.90 -19.01
C LEU A 731 4.37 30.59 -19.56
N ILE A 732 4.46 31.21 -20.74
CA ILE A 732 3.30 31.72 -21.49
C ILE A 732 3.39 31.15 -22.91
N ARG A 733 2.37 30.42 -23.36
CA ARG A 733 2.30 29.90 -24.74
C ARG A 733 1.21 30.60 -25.53
N LEU A 734 1.54 31.04 -26.75
CA LEU A 734 0.57 31.49 -27.73
C LEU A 734 -0.04 30.26 -28.41
N ILE A 735 -1.31 29.96 -28.10
CA ILE A 735 -2.00 28.79 -28.64
C ILE A 735 -2.70 29.12 -29.95
N GLU A 736 -3.33 30.30 -30.01
CA GLU A 736 -3.92 30.83 -31.23
C GLU A 736 -3.37 32.21 -31.51
N VAL A 737 -2.82 32.39 -32.71
CA VAL A 737 -2.23 33.64 -33.17
C VAL A 737 -3.34 34.65 -33.43
N TRP A 738 -3.16 35.86 -32.91
CA TRP A 738 -4.05 36.99 -33.20
C TRP A 738 -3.88 37.46 -34.65
N VAL A 739 -5.02 37.76 -35.28
CA VAL A 739 -5.09 38.37 -36.61
C VAL A 739 -5.94 39.62 -36.49
N ALA A 740 -5.33 40.78 -36.75
CA ALA A 740 -6.01 42.06 -36.69
C ALA A 740 -7.14 42.14 -37.72
N ARG A 741 -8.26 42.78 -37.36
CA ARG A 741 -9.41 42.99 -38.27
C ARG A 741 -9.03 43.72 -39.55
N ASP A 742 -8.13 44.68 -39.44
CA ASP A 742 -7.67 45.48 -40.57
C ASP A 742 -6.57 44.78 -41.38
N LEU A 743 -6.13 43.59 -40.95
CA LEU A 743 -5.13 42.76 -41.62
C LEU A 743 -5.72 41.40 -42.11
N ALA A 744 -6.93 41.43 -42.67
CA ALA A 744 -7.68 40.24 -43.08
C ALA A 744 -7.23 39.59 -44.42
N TYR A 745 -6.25 40.15 -45.14
CA TYR A 745 -5.74 39.60 -46.39
C TYR A 745 -4.35 38.99 -46.19
N ASP A 746 -4.10 37.85 -46.83
CA ASP A 746 -2.78 37.23 -46.81
C ASP A 746 -1.79 38.02 -47.71
N PRO A 747 -0.69 38.57 -47.17
CA PRO A 747 0.34 39.27 -47.95
C PRO A 747 1.02 38.40 -49.00
N GLU A 748 1.17 37.10 -48.74
CA GLU A 748 1.85 36.17 -49.64
C GLU A 748 0.90 35.59 -50.70
N ASN A 749 -0.41 35.60 -50.41
CA ASN A 749 -1.43 34.97 -51.24
C ASN A 749 -2.67 35.87 -51.33
N SER A 750 -2.57 36.93 -52.14
CA SER A 750 -3.58 38.00 -52.28
C SER A 750 -5.05 37.58 -52.57
N GLY A 751 -5.31 36.30 -52.86
CA GLY A 751 -6.65 35.72 -53.02
C GLY A 751 -7.23 35.01 -51.79
N GLU A 752 -6.45 34.83 -50.71
CA GLU A 752 -6.88 34.15 -49.49
C GLU A 752 -7.19 35.14 -48.37
N HIS A 753 -8.35 34.95 -47.75
CA HIS A 753 -8.82 35.75 -46.62
C HIS A 753 -8.44 35.06 -45.31
N ARG A 754 -7.87 35.81 -44.37
CA ARG A 754 -7.62 35.36 -43.00
C ARG A 754 -8.73 35.88 -42.11
N ASP A 755 -9.42 34.98 -41.41
CA ASP A 755 -10.47 35.35 -40.46
C ASP A 755 -9.87 36.12 -39.28
N PRO A 756 -10.29 37.37 -39.02
CA PRO A 756 -9.87 38.10 -37.84
C PRO A 756 -10.27 37.36 -36.56
N ARG A 757 -9.31 37.17 -35.65
CA ARG A 757 -9.52 36.42 -34.42
C ARG A 757 -8.65 36.91 -33.26
N PRO A 758 -9.16 36.84 -32.02
CA PRO A 758 -8.36 37.15 -30.83
C PRO A 758 -7.27 36.11 -30.59
N ALA A 759 -6.22 36.48 -29.86
CA ALA A 759 -5.22 35.53 -29.39
C ALA A 759 -5.75 34.70 -28.22
N ARG A 760 -5.30 33.44 -28.16
CA ARG A 760 -5.50 32.54 -27.01
C ARG A 760 -4.16 32.15 -26.42
N PHE A 761 -4.10 32.18 -25.09
CA PHE A 761 -2.89 31.90 -24.33
C PHE A 761 -3.07 30.73 -23.38
N GLN A 762 -1.96 30.10 -23.03
CA GLN A 762 -1.83 29.22 -21.87
C GLN A 762 -0.76 29.82 -20.96
N PHE A 763 -1.06 29.95 -19.66
CA PHE A 763 -0.15 30.48 -18.65
C PHE A 763 0.14 29.42 -17.60
N ASN A 764 1.29 28.76 -17.74
CA ASN A 764 1.62 27.54 -17.01
C ASN A 764 2.25 27.86 -15.65
N ILE A 765 1.42 28.33 -14.71
CA ILE A 765 1.86 28.67 -13.35
C ILE A 765 1.09 27.95 -12.25
N SER A 766 0.24 26.98 -12.59
CA SER A 766 -0.41 26.15 -11.56
C SER A 766 0.65 25.42 -10.73
N SER A 767 0.31 25.06 -9.49
CA SER A 767 1.25 24.38 -8.59
C SER A 767 1.80 23.08 -9.19
N ALA A 768 0.96 22.32 -9.91
CA ALA A 768 1.37 21.10 -10.60
C ALA A 768 2.40 21.37 -11.72
N GLU A 769 2.19 22.40 -12.54
CA GLU A 769 3.09 22.76 -13.63
C GLU A 769 4.43 23.33 -13.12
N VAL A 770 4.41 24.10 -12.03
CA VAL A 770 5.63 24.59 -11.38
C VAL A 770 6.43 23.43 -10.78
N LEU A 771 5.75 22.51 -10.09
CA LEU A 771 6.38 21.32 -9.51
C LEU A 771 6.96 20.40 -10.59
N GLU A 772 6.25 20.21 -11.70
CA GLU A 772 6.74 19.38 -12.80
C GLU A 772 7.99 19.98 -13.46
N ARG A 773 8.01 21.30 -13.68
CA ARG A 773 9.23 21.97 -14.14
C ARG A 773 10.38 21.86 -13.14
N ALA A 774 10.11 21.90 -11.83
CA ALA A 774 11.13 21.66 -10.82
C ALA A 774 11.68 20.23 -10.88
N ARG A 775 10.82 19.22 -11.10
CA ARG A 775 11.24 17.82 -11.30
C ARG A 775 12.10 17.66 -12.55
N GLN A 776 11.71 18.26 -13.67
CA GLN A 776 12.51 18.29 -14.89
C GLN A 776 13.87 18.97 -14.64
N TYR A 777 13.89 20.09 -13.92
CA TYR A 777 15.12 20.83 -13.62
C TYR A 777 16.13 20.03 -12.78
N ILE A 778 15.69 19.29 -11.77
CA ILE A 778 16.59 18.46 -10.96
C ILE A 778 17.03 17.19 -11.70
N ARG A 779 16.26 16.74 -12.69
CA ARG A 779 16.57 15.54 -13.51
C ARG A 779 17.43 15.82 -14.74
N ARG A 780 17.91 17.06 -14.91
CA ARG A 780 18.76 17.46 -16.04
C ARG A 780 20.03 16.59 -16.11
N PRO A 781 20.23 15.82 -17.19
CA PRO A 781 21.41 14.98 -17.34
C PRO A 781 22.71 15.79 -17.21
N GLY A 782 23.69 15.24 -16.50
CA GLY A 782 25.01 15.85 -16.31
C GLY A 782 25.11 16.94 -15.25
N PHE A 783 24.01 17.32 -14.58
CA PHE A 783 24.02 18.26 -13.45
C PHE A 783 24.00 17.54 -12.09
N SER A 784 24.42 18.24 -11.03
CA SER A 784 24.65 17.67 -9.67
C SER A 784 23.44 16.89 -9.11
N PHE A 785 22.23 17.47 -9.19
CA PHE A 785 21.01 16.78 -8.73
C PHE A 785 20.82 15.43 -9.40
N GLN A 786 20.84 15.37 -10.74
CA GLN A 786 20.61 14.13 -11.46
C GLN A 786 21.72 13.11 -11.20
N GLN A 787 22.99 13.53 -11.16
CA GLN A 787 24.11 12.65 -10.81
C GLN A 787 23.92 12.01 -9.43
N PHE A 788 23.41 12.77 -8.46
CA PHE A 788 23.15 12.28 -7.10
C PHE A 788 21.90 11.37 -7.02
N ILE A 789 20.83 11.71 -7.75
CA ILE A 789 19.54 11.01 -7.72
C ILE A 789 19.58 9.69 -8.50
N SER A 790 20.27 9.66 -9.63
CA SER A 790 20.33 8.46 -10.49
C SER A 790 21.37 7.42 -10.05
N SER A 791 22.16 7.71 -9.01
CA SER A 791 23.22 6.82 -8.54
C SER A 791 22.63 5.52 -7.98
N SER A 792 23.02 4.38 -8.58
CA SER A 792 22.69 3.04 -8.07
C SER A 792 23.52 2.69 -6.82
N LEU A 793 23.14 1.62 -6.12
CA LEU A 793 23.94 1.06 -5.02
C LEU A 793 25.36 0.70 -5.48
N ARG A 794 25.50 0.17 -6.70
CA ARG A 794 26.79 -0.17 -7.29
C ARG A 794 27.58 1.09 -7.59
N ASP A 795 27.00 2.07 -8.29
CA ASP A 795 27.67 3.32 -8.64
C ASP A 795 28.13 4.08 -7.40
N PHE A 796 27.35 4.06 -6.33
CA PHE A 796 27.74 4.68 -5.07
C PHE A 796 29.10 4.18 -4.57
N VAL A 797 29.41 2.90 -4.75
CA VAL A 797 30.68 2.28 -4.34
C VAL A 797 31.73 2.35 -5.45
N THR A 798 31.35 2.06 -6.69
CA THR A 798 32.29 1.84 -7.80
C THR A 798 32.49 3.05 -8.72
N ALA A 799 31.91 4.21 -8.40
CA ALA A 799 31.98 5.39 -9.26
C ALA A 799 33.44 5.70 -9.71
N PRO A 800 33.65 5.99 -11.00
CA PRO A 800 34.95 6.38 -11.51
C PRO A 800 35.36 7.72 -10.88
N GLY A 801 36.58 7.79 -10.38
CA GLY A 801 37.13 8.99 -9.73
C GLY A 801 37.15 8.97 -8.20
N LEU A 802 36.53 7.97 -7.54
CA LEU A 802 36.68 7.77 -6.09
C LEU A 802 38.10 7.33 -5.75
N SER A 803 38.69 7.95 -4.71
CA SER A 803 39.92 7.45 -4.10
C SER A 803 39.68 6.10 -3.41
N GLU A 804 40.72 5.28 -3.25
CA GLU A 804 40.56 3.97 -2.59
C GLU A 804 40.10 4.12 -1.13
N SER A 805 40.51 5.21 -0.45
CA SER A 805 40.04 5.51 0.91
C SER A 805 38.54 5.81 0.96
N GLU A 806 38.02 6.61 0.02
CA GLU A 806 36.58 6.91 -0.05
C GLU A 806 35.77 5.69 -0.47
N ARG A 807 36.28 4.90 -1.42
CA ARG A 807 35.67 3.64 -1.83
C ARG A 807 35.57 2.67 -0.65
N GLY A 808 36.64 2.51 0.11
CA GLY A 808 36.66 1.71 1.34
C GLY A 808 35.63 2.19 2.38
N ALA A 809 35.54 3.51 2.61
CA ALA A 809 34.55 4.08 3.52
C ALA A 809 33.09 3.81 3.08
N ARG A 810 32.80 3.94 1.78
CA ARG A 810 31.48 3.64 1.22
C ARG A 810 31.14 2.15 1.27
N ARG A 811 32.10 1.26 1.01
CA ARG A 811 31.94 -0.19 1.20
C ARG A 811 31.55 -0.50 2.65
N GLN A 812 32.27 0.08 3.61
CA GLN A 812 31.98 -0.11 5.04
C GLN A 812 30.60 0.43 5.45
N GLN A 813 30.19 1.58 4.89
CA GLN A 813 28.87 2.15 5.13
C GLN A 813 27.76 1.21 4.63
N VAL A 814 27.88 0.71 3.39
CA VAL A 814 26.90 -0.24 2.83
C VAL A 814 26.85 -1.52 3.65
N LEU A 815 28.00 -2.09 4.02
CA LEU A 815 28.08 -3.29 4.86
C LEU A 815 27.41 -3.10 6.23
N SER A 816 27.67 -1.95 6.88
CA SER A 816 27.08 -1.61 8.17
C SER A 816 25.57 -1.48 8.08
N LYS A 817 25.06 -0.72 7.10
CA LYS A 817 23.62 -0.51 6.90
C LYS A 817 22.90 -1.77 6.42
N PHE A 818 23.58 -2.65 5.68
CA PHE A 818 23.06 -3.97 5.33
C PHE A 818 22.87 -4.86 6.57
N SER A 819 23.85 -4.87 7.48
CA SER A 819 23.76 -5.63 8.73
C SER A 819 22.66 -5.09 9.66
N GLU A 820 22.48 -3.76 9.68
CA GLU A 820 21.35 -3.09 10.35
C GLU A 820 20.01 -3.53 9.74
N ALA A 821 19.89 -3.50 8.41
CA ALA A 821 18.70 -3.94 7.70
C ALA A 821 18.37 -5.42 7.96
N MET A 822 19.36 -6.31 8.02
CA MET A 822 19.13 -7.72 8.43
C MET A 822 18.53 -7.83 9.83
N THR A 823 18.97 -6.97 10.76
CA THR A 823 18.45 -6.94 12.13
C THR A 823 17.00 -6.44 12.17
N TYR A 824 16.65 -5.48 11.32
CA TYR A 824 15.26 -5.00 11.19
C TYR A 824 14.37 -5.99 10.42
N ALA A 825 14.97 -6.82 9.56
CA ALA A 825 14.28 -7.87 8.82
C ALA A 825 13.99 -9.12 9.67
N LEU A 826 14.43 -9.16 10.93
CA LEU A 826 14.13 -10.29 11.82
C LEU A 826 12.62 -10.54 11.92
N PRO A 827 12.21 -11.79 12.13
CA PRO A 827 10.79 -12.14 12.06
C PRO A 827 10.00 -11.38 13.12
N LEU A 828 8.84 -10.84 12.75
CA LEU A 828 7.95 -10.07 13.63
C LEU A 828 7.19 -11.00 14.60
N ALA A 829 7.89 -11.92 15.26
CA ALA A 829 7.35 -12.76 16.31
C ALA A 829 8.47 -13.09 17.29
N GLN A 830 8.31 -12.65 18.54
CA GLN A 830 9.25 -13.01 19.61
C GLN A 830 9.04 -14.49 19.98
N ILE A 831 10.13 -15.20 20.29
CA ILE A 831 10.10 -16.61 20.69
C ILE A 831 10.82 -16.86 22.01
N ASN A 832 10.36 -17.90 22.72
CA ASN A 832 10.97 -18.42 23.92
C ASN A 832 12.06 -19.44 23.57
N THR A 833 13.33 -19.04 23.70
CA THR A 833 14.48 -19.88 23.34
C THR A 833 14.57 -21.18 24.16
N GLN A 834 14.05 -21.19 25.39
CA GLN A 834 14.05 -22.37 26.27
C GLN A 834 13.03 -23.40 25.80
N LEU A 835 11.85 -22.96 25.35
CA LEU A 835 10.84 -23.86 24.77
C LEU A 835 11.30 -24.43 23.43
N VAL A 836 11.98 -23.63 22.59
CA VAL A 836 12.58 -24.13 21.34
C VAL A 836 13.58 -25.26 21.64
N ARG A 837 14.51 -25.04 22.57
CA ARG A 837 15.47 -26.07 23.00
C ARG A 837 14.79 -27.31 23.55
N ALA A 838 13.72 -27.14 24.35
CA ALA A 838 13.03 -28.26 24.97
C ALA A 838 12.21 -29.12 23.98
N ILE A 839 11.66 -28.52 22.93
CA ILE A 839 10.80 -29.21 21.94
C ILE A 839 11.60 -29.77 20.77
N TYR A 840 12.61 -29.03 20.30
CA TYR A 840 13.37 -29.36 19.09
C TYR A 840 14.75 -29.94 19.37
N ASN A 841 15.24 -29.86 20.62
CA ASN A 841 16.63 -30.15 20.96
C ASN A 841 17.63 -29.40 20.07
N ASP A 842 17.29 -28.14 19.74
CA ASP A 842 18.04 -27.27 18.85
C ASP A 842 17.99 -25.83 19.35
N GLU A 843 18.90 -24.99 18.86
CA GLU A 843 18.89 -23.56 19.14
C GLU A 843 17.99 -22.80 18.16
N VAL A 844 17.64 -21.57 18.50
CA VAL A 844 16.95 -20.67 17.60
C VAL A 844 17.81 -20.45 16.35
N ARG A 845 17.15 -20.40 15.20
CA ARG A 845 17.78 -20.11 13.92
C ARG A 845 17.00 -19.08 13.11
N TYR A 846 17.70 -18.29 12.33
CA TYR A 846 17.14 -17.36 11.35
C TYR A 846 17.44 -17.82 9.93
N GLU A 847 16.53 -17.54 9.00
CA GLU A 847 16.67 -17.69 7.55
C GLU A 847 16.41 -16.34 6.88
N PHE A 848 17.21 -16.00 5.87
CA PHE A 848 17.09 -14.74 5.13
C PHE A 848 17.00 -15.01 3.63
N ASN A 849 16.11 -14.27 2.96
CA ASN A 849 16.02 -14.17 1.51
C ASN A 849 16.24 -12.72 1.10
N PHE A 850 16.92 -12.51 -0.02
CA PHE A 850 17.35 -11.18 -0.48
C PHE A 850 16.86 -10.94 -1.90
N SER A 851 16.43 -9.71 -2.22
CA SER A 851 16.33 -9.24 -3.60
C SER A 851 17.71 -9.13 -4.24
N GLN A 852 17.78 -8.75 -5.52
CA GLN A 852 19.06 -8.61 -6.24
C GLN A 852 20.05 -7.66 -5.54
N ILE A 853 21.33 -8.05 -5.54
CA ILE A 853 22.45 -7.35 -4.90
C ILE A 853 23.55 -7.11 -5.95
N PRO A 854 23.78 -5.86 -6.40
CA PRO A 854 24.66 -5.57 -7.54
C PRO A 854 26.14 -5.41 -7.18
N PHE A 855 26.69 -6.29 -6.35
CA PHE A 855 28.10 -6.25 -5.94
C PHE A 855 28.91 -7.48 -6.36
N GLY A 856 28.41 -8.26 -7.32
CA GLY A 856 29.18 -9.33 -7.93
C GLY A 856 30.46 -8.81 -8.59
N GLY A 857 31.58 -9.49 -8.30
CA GLY A 857 32.92 -9.11 -8.74
C GLY A 857 33.59 -7.97 -7.97
N ASP A 858 32.92 -7.33 -7.01
CA ASP A 858 33.52 -6.36 -6.09
C ASP A 858 33.81 -7.01 -4.72
N GLU A 859 34.83 -6.53 -4.00
CA GLU A 859 35.21 -6.99 -2.66
C GLU A 859 34.06 -6.89 -1.63
N LEU A 860 33.16 -5.91 -1.81
CA LEU A 860 31.97 -5.77 -0.99
C LEU A 860 31.05 -6.99 -1.11
N GLY A 861 30.96 -7.61 -2.28
CA GLY A 861 30.15 -8.81 -2.49
C GLY A 861 30.58 -9.96 -1.58
N ASP A 862 31.89 -10.16 -1.40
CA ASP A 862 32.43 -11.18 -0.50
C ASP A 862 32.29 -10.79 0.98
N SER A 863 32.40 -9.49 1.28
CA SER A 863 32.17 -8.96 2.63
C SER A 863 30.71 -9.14 3.07
N LEU A 864 29.75 -8.94 2.16
CA LEU A 864 28.33 -9.20 2.40
C LEU A 864 28.04 -10.69 2.60
N LYS A 865 28.65 -11.57 1.78
CA LYS A 865 28.57 -13.03 2.00
C LYS A 865 29.08 -13.41 3.39
N GLN A 866 30.19 -12.82 3.82
CA GLN A 866 30.76 -13.07 5.14
C GLN A 866 29.82 -12.56 6.24
N ALA A 867 29.30 -11.34 6.14
CA ALA A 867 28.36 -10.79 7.11
C ALA A 867 27.10 -11.66 7.29
N VAL A 868 26.58 -12.22 6.20
CA VAL A 868 25.45 -13.17 6.28
C VAL A 868 25.88 -14.48 6.95
N ARG A 869 27.03 -15.06 6.58
CA ARG A 869 27.54 -16.31 7.20
C ARG A 869 27.79 -16.16 8.70
N ASP A 870 28.32 -15.01 9.10
CA ASP A 870 28.71 -14.72 10.47
C ASP A 870 27.53 -14.17 11.30
N TYR A 871 26.34 -13.99 10.69
CA TYR A 871 25.18 -13.48 11.39
C TYR A 871 24.76 -14.44 12.52
N PRO A 872 24.57 -13.96 13.76
CA PRO A 872 24.23 -14.82 14.90
C PRO A 872 22.99 -15.66 14.64
N ASN A 873 23.06 -16.95 15.00
CA ASN A 873 21.95 -17.90 14.84
C ASN A 873 21.44 -18.06 13.39
N HIS A 874 22.14 -17.55 12.38
CA HIS A 874 21.82 -17.86 10.98
C HIS A 874 22.63 -19.07 10.50
N ARG A 875 21.99 -19.95 9.72
CA ARG A 875 22.68 -21.03 9.00
C ARG A 875 22.17 -21.07 7.57
N PRO A 876 22.94 -20.58 6.58
CA PRO A 876 22.48 -20.60 5.19
C PRO A 876 22.29 -22.05 4.72
N ALA A 877 21.23 -22.30 3.94
CA ALA A 877 20.91 -23.62 3.41
C ALA A 877 22.06 -24.20 2.57
N ASP A 878 22.77 -23.34 1.84
CA ASP A 878 24.02 -23.63 1.16
C ASP A 878 25.09 -22.66 1.66
N ILE A 879 26.03 -23.15 2.49
CA ILE A 879 27.10 -22.33 3.04
C ILE A 879 27.99 -21.74 1.94
N THR A 880 28.06 -22.36 0.76
CA THR A 880 28.84 -21.83 -0.37
C THR A 880 28.16 -20.62 -1.03
N LYS A 881 26.83 -20.50 -0.88
CA LYS A 881 25.99 -19.43 -1.43
C LYS A 881 25.12 -18.78 -0.34
N PRO A 882 25.70 -18.02 0.59
CA PRO A 882 24.95 -17.43 1.71
C PRO A 882 23.92 -16.37 1.28
N LEU A 883 24.12 -15.74 0.12
CA LEU A 883 23.17 -14.80 -0.49
C LEU A 883 22.24 -15.48 -1.51
N GLY A 884 22.23 -16.81 -1.60
CA GLY A 884 21.47 -17.54 -2.60
C GLY A 884 21.86 -17.16 -4.03
N SER A 885 20.86 -16.76 -4.83
CA SER A 885 21.05 -16.30 -6.22
C SER A 885 21.02 -14.76 -6.36
N ALA A 886 20.95 -14.03 -5.25
CA ALA A 886 20.76 -12.58 -5.24
C ALA A 886 21.96 -11.78 -5.77
N LEU A 887 23.19 -12.30 -5.64
CA LEU A 887 24.39 -11.57 -6.00
C LEU A 887 24.59 -11.55 -7.53
N VAL A 888 24.53 -10.37 -8.13
CA VAL A 888 24.68 -10.14 -9.57
C VAL A 888 25.88 -9.24 -9.89
N ASN A 889 26.50 -9.45 -11.05
CA ASN A 889 27.74 -8.75 -11.45
C ASN A 889 27.50 -7.32 -11.96
N GLN A 890 26.27 -6.99 -12.31
CA GLN A 890 25.83 -5.70 -12.84
C GLN A 890 24.40 -5.47 -12.39
N GLY A 891 24.00 -4.21 -12.26
CA GLY A 891 22.63 -3.84 -11.90
C GLY A 891 22.51 -2.36 -11.55
N GLU A 892 21.30 -1.83 -11.68
CA GLU A 892 20.95 -0.43 -11.41
C GLU A 892 20.10 -0.29 -10.13
N GLU A 893 20.10 -1.33 -9.27
CA GLU A 893 19.28 -1.40 -8.08
C GLU A 893 19.64 -0.27 -7.10
N ARG A 894 18.61 0.37 -6.55
CA ARG A 894 18.72 1.46 -5.56
C ARG A 894 18.33 1.03 -4.16
N HIS A 895 17.83 -0.19 -4.02
CA HIS A 895 17.47 -0.80 -2.75
C HIS A 895 17.72 -2.31 -2.77
N ILE A 896 17.82 -2.91 -1.59
CA ILE A 896 17.85 -4.34 -1.35
C ILE A 896 16.75 -4.68 -0.34
N ASP A 897 15.82 -5.53 -0.73
CA ASP A 897 14.79 -6.07 0.15
C ASP A 897 15.31 -7.32 0.85
N ILE A 898 15.07 -7.40 2.16
CA ILE A 898 15.53 -8.48 3.02
C ILE A 898 14.30 -9.06 3.73
N PHE A 899 14.02 -10.34 3.50
CA PHE A 899 12.97 -11.09 4.17
C PHE A 899 13.61 -12.03 5.19
N GLY A 900 13.21 -11.91 6.46
CA GLY A 900 13.66 -12.80 7.53
C GLY A 900 12.57 -13.74 8.01
N SER A 901 12.93 -14.95 8.39
CA SER A 901 12.02 -15.94 8.99
C SER A 901 12.77 -16.84 9.97
N TYR A 902 12.06 -17.48 10.89
CA TYR A 902 12.55 -18.67 11.57
C TYR A 902 12.24 -19.91 10.71
N PRO A 903 12.95 -21.04 10.91
CA PRO A 903 12.39 -22.35 10.63
C PRO A 903 11.00 -22.47 11.26
N ASN A 904 10.11 -23.21 10.61
CA ASN A 904 8.74 -23.34 11.12
C ASN A 904 8.76 -23.98 12.52
N TYR A 905 8.22 -23.28 13.53
CA TYR A 905 8.14 -23.74 14.92
C TYR A 905 6.70 -23.95 15.38
N VAL A 906 6.51 -24.74 16.44
CA VAL A 906 5.19 -25.03 16.99
C VAL A 906 4.67 -23.80 17.73
N PRO A 907 3.35 -23.55 17.73
CA PRO A 907 2.82 -22.26 18.16
C PRO A 907 3.09 -21.88 19.62
N ILE A 908 3.34 -22.87 20.48
CA ILE A 908 3.60 -22.68 21.90
C ILE A 908 4.93 -21.98 22.21
N VAL A 909 5.84 -21.83 21.23
CA VAL A 909 7.12 -21.14 21.46
C VAL A 909 7.03 -19.63 21.31
N PHE A 910 5.95 -19.06 20.77
CA PHE A 910 5.86 -17.62 20.48
C PHE A 910 5.48 -16.80 21.72
N ASP A 911 6.43 -15.99 22.20
CA ASP A 911 6.28 -15.09 23.36
C ASP A 911 5.43 -13.84 23.05
N SER A 912 5.27 -13.48 21.77
CA SER A 912 4.35 -12.41 21.37
C SER A 912 2.87 -12.77 21.58
N LEU A 913 2.57 -14.05 21.81
CA LEU A 913 1.21 -14.57 21.91
C LEU A 913 0.80 -14.94 23.34
N LEU A 914 1.51 -15.88 23.97
CA LEU A 914 1.02 -16.58 25.17
C LEU A 914 1.28 -15.86 26.51
N PRO A 915 2.49 -15.34 26.79
CA PRO A 915 2.77 -14.64 28.04
C PRO A 915 1.87 -13.42 28.36
N PRO A 916 1.46 -12.57 27.39
CA PRO A 916 0.52 -11.48 27.68
C PRO A 916 -0.81 -11.96 28.25
N ILE A 917 -1.29 -13.12 27.80
CA ILE A 917 -2.53 -13.74 28.24
C ILE A 917 -2.42 -14.22 29.69
N GLU A 918 -1.34 -14.93 29.99
CA GLU A 918 -1.01 -15.43 31.33
C GLU A 918 -0.95 -14.27 32.34
N LYS A 919 -0.23 -13.20 31.98
CA LYS A 919 -0.07 -12.02 32.83
C LYS A 919 -1.42 -11.38 33.18
N GLN A 920 -2.29 -11.20 32.19
CA GLN A 920 -3.62 -10.64 32.44
C GLN A 920 -4.48 -11.57 33.31
N TRP A 921 -4.43 -12.88 33.06
CA TRP A 921 -5.17 -13.87 33.86
C TRP A 921 -4.80 -13.82 35.35
N ARG A 922 -3.49 -13.71 35.67
CA ARG A 922 -3.02 -13.58 37.06
C ARG A 922 -3.47 -12.29 37.72
N GLN A 923 -3.43 -11.18 36.98
CA GLN A 923 -3.78 -9.86 37.50
C GLN A 923 -5.28 -9.67 37.70
N THR A 924 -6.12 -10.44 37.00
CA THR A 924 -7.58 -10.38 37.14
C THR A 924 -7.99 -11.10 38.43
N ALA A 925 -8.31 -10.35 39.48
CA ALA A 925 -8.86 -10.85 40.74
C ALA A 925 -10.37 -10.54 40.85
N GLY A 926 -11.19 -11.50 41.29
CA GLY A 926 -12.61 -11.32 41.58
C GLY A 926 -13.58 -11.33 40.37
N THR A 927 -13.12 -11.03 39.15
CA THR A 927 -13.97 -10.93 37.93
C THR A 927 -13.57 -11.88 36.80
N ARG A 928 -12.88 -12.98 37.13
CA ARG A 928 -12.37 -13.96 36.13
C ARG A 928 -13.46 -14.55 35.23
N SER A 929 -14.73 -14.51 35.64
CA SER A 929 -15.87 -14.87 34.80
C SER A 929 -15.99 -14.01 33.52
N GLU A 930 -15.69 -12.71 33.59
CA GLU A 930 -15.76 -11.80 32.44
C GLU A 930 -14.58 -11.95 31.48
N PHE A 931 -13.46 -12.52 31.97
CA PHE A 931 -12.32 -12.86 31.13
C PHE A 931 -12.76 -13.81 30.01
N TRP A 932 -13.49 -14.89 30.35
CA TRP A 932 -13.85 -15.95 29.40
C TRP A 932 -15.26 -15.81 28.77
N ASN A 933 -16.12 -14.94 29.32
CA ASN A 933 -17.47 -14.72 28.81
C ASN A 933 -17.49 -14.29 27.32
N GLY A 934 -18.13 -15.09 26.47
CA GLY A 934 -18.28 -14.82 25.02
C GLY A 934 -16.97 -14.85 24.20
N ARG A 935 -15.90 -15.48 24.69
CA ARG A 935 -14.59 -15.57 24.00
C ARG A 935 -14.44 -16.80 23.10
N ARG A 936 -14.90 -17.96 23.57
CA ARG A 936 -15.00 -19.17 22.75
C ARG A 936 -16.12 -18.98 21.72
N ALA A 937 -15.84 -19.29 20.46
CA ALA A 937 -16.81 -19.14 19.37
C ALA A 937 -17.10 -20.45 18.63
N ARG A 938 -16.57 -21.58 19.11
CA ARG A 938 -16.69 -22.91 18.51
C ARG A 938 -17.07 -23.94 19.58
N PRO A 939 -17.69 -25.07 19.21
CA PRO A 939 -17.90 -26.19 20.13
C PRO A 939 -16.53 -26.74 20.57
N LEU A 940 -16.50 -27.41 21.72
CA LEU A 940 -15.26 -27.80 22.39
C LEU A 940 -14.30 -28.61 21.48
N PRO A 941 -14.71 -29.63 20.70
CA PRO A 941 -13.83 -30.30 19.74
C PRO A 941 -13.11 -29.37 18.76
N ALA A 942 -13.75 -28.27 18.36
CA ALA A 942 -13.22 -27.26 17.45
C ALA A 942 -12.56 -26.07 18.16
N ALA A 943 -12.42 -26.13 19.49
CA ALA A 943 -11.85 -25.08 20.34
C ALA A 943 -10.79 -25.59 21.32
N LEU A 944 -10.32 -26.84 21.17
CA LEU A 944 -9.26 -27.42 21.97
C LEU A 944 -7.96 -27.54 21.16
N PRO A 945 -6.80 -27.16 21.72
CA PRO A 945 -5.50 -27.26 21.05
C PRO A 945 -4.94 -28.70 21.07
N MET A 946 -5.75 -29.68 20.65
CA MET A 946 -5.42 -31.11 20.62
C MET A 946 -6.16 -31.84 19.49
N THR A 947 -5.68 -33.03 19.15
CA THR A 947 -6.32 -33.89 18.14
C THR A 947 -7.56 -34.57 18.70
N ASP A 948 -8.45 -35.06 17.82
CA ASP A 948 -9.57 -35.93 18.24
C ASP A 948 -9.08 -37.16 19.02
N THR A 949 -7.98 -37.77 18.55
CA THR A 949 -7.34 -38.92 19.21
C THR A 949 -6.84 -38.58 20.62
N GLU A 950 -6.20 -37.43 20.79
CA GLU A 950 -5.72 -36.96 22.09
C GLU A 950 -6.88 -36.65 23.04
N ARG A 951 -7.91 -35.97 22.55
CA ARG A 951 -9.13 -35.67 23.31
C ARG A 951 -9.81 -36.95 23.79
N LEU A 952 -10.02 -37.91 22.90
CA LEU A 952 -10.60 -39.21 23.24
C LEU A 952 -9.74 -39.98 24.25
N ALA A 953 -8.42 -39.94 24.12
CA ALA A 953 -7.51 -40.55 25.10
C ALA A 953 -7.64 -39.92 26.49
N MET A 954 -7.78 -38.58 26.59
CA MET A 954 -8.03 -37.91 27.86
C MET A 954 -9.42 -38.25 28.44
N VAL A 955 -10.45 -38.35 27.60
CA VAL A 955 -11.79 -38.80 28.02
C VAL A 955 -11.73 -40.23 28.57
N LYS A 956 -11.07 -41.16 27.87
CA LYS A 956 -10.84 -42.53 28.36
C LYS A 956 -10.06 -42.53 29.67
N GLY A 957 -9.00 -41.72 29.76
CA GLY A 957 -8.20 -41.53 30.96
C GLY A 957 -9.02 -41.03 32.15
N TRP A 958 -10.00 -40.14 31.93
CA TRP A 958 -10.92 -39.65 32.96
C TRP A 958 -11.73 -40.77 33.59
N TYR A 959 -12.36 -41.62 32.78
CA TYR A 959 -13.15 -42.75 33.28
C TYR A 959 -12.29 -43.83 33.91
N ILE A 960 -11.13 -44.15 33.32
CA ILE A 960 -10.17 -45.10 33.90
C ILE A 960 -9.69 -44.62 35.27
N GLY A 961 -9.29 -43.35 35.37
CA GLY A 961 -8.82 -42.75 36.63
C GLY A 961 -9.87 -42.78 37.76
N ARG A 962 -11.16 -42.75 37.43
CA ARG A 962 -12.27 -42.91 38.38
C ARG A 962 -12.61 -44.37 38.73
N ILE A 963 -12.12 -45.32 37.96
CA ILE A 963 -12.25 -46.76 38.26
C ILE A 963 -11.12 -47.19 39.22
N ILE A 964 -9.90 -46.75 38.92
CA ILE A 964 -8.67 -47.21 39.60
C ILE A 964 -8.20 -46.26 40.73
N GLY A 965 -8.97 -45.23 41.08
CA GLY A 965 -8.62 -44.31 42.16
C GLY A 965 -7.40 -43.44 41.89
N ARG A 966 -7.29 -42.84 40.69
CA ARG A 966 -6.23 -41.91 40.31
C ARG A 966 -6.72 -40.50 39.97
N ILE A 967 -8.02 -40.23 40.00
CA ILE A 967 -8.60 -38.89 39.79
C ILE A 967 -9.48 -38.52 40.98
N TYR A 968 -9.35 -37.27 41.44
CA TYR A 968 -10.21 -36.67 42.45
C TYR A 968 -10.80 -35.35 41.94
N PHE A 969 -12.10 -35.16 42.14
CA PHE A 969 -12.81 -33.91 41.87
C PHE A 969 -14.02 -33.77 42.82
N PRO A 970 -14.56 -32.57 43.10
CA PRO A 970 -15.55 -32.35 44.16
C PRO A 970 -16.93 -33.01 43.99
N GLU A 971 -17.30 -33.47 42.79
CA GLU A 971 -18.62 -34.06 42.42
C GLU A 971 -19.88 -33.18 42.67
N THR A 972 -19.76 -32.06 43.35
CA THR A 972 -20.83 -31.09 43.61
C THR A 972 -20.57 -29.74 42.93
N LEU A 973 -21.64 -29.00 42.66
CA LEU A 973 -21.55 -27.60 42.23
C LEU A 973 -21.38 -26.64 43.42
N ASP A 974 -21.71 -27.09 44.64
CA ASP A 974 -21.53 -26.33 45.89
C ASP A 974 -20.09 -26.42 46.38
N THR A 975 -19.17 -25.84 45.61
CA THR A 975 -17.75 -25.76 45.95
C THR A 975 -17.14 -24.45 45.43
N ALA A 976 -16.02 -24.03 46.01
CA ALA A 976 -15.33 -22.83 45.58
C ALA A 976 -14.69 -23.01 44.20
N ASP A 977 -14.65 -21.92 43.40
CA ASP A 977 -13.95 -21.88 42.11
C ASP A 977 -12.44 -22.20 42.23
N THR A 978 -11.87 -22.11 43.43
CA THR A 978 -10.47 -22.41 43.74
C THR A 978 -10.23 -23.85 44.18
N THR A 979 -11.26 -24.70 44.28
CA THR A 979 -11.11 -26.12 44.61
C THR A 979 -10.51 -26.88 43.43
N PRO A 980 -9.34 -27.53 43.56
CA PRO A 980 -8.69 -28.19 42.43
C PRO A 980 -9.29 -29.56 42.11
N VAL A 981 -9.32 -29.88 40.81
CA VAL A 981 -9.31 -31.27 40.34
C VAL A 981 -7.86 -31.78 40.45
N GLN A 982 -7.69 -33.05 40.81
CA GLN A 982 -6.37 -33.62 41.04
C GLN A 982 -6.21 -34.96 40.31
N ILE A 983 -5.00 -35.24 39.85
CA ILE A 983 -4.61 -36.53 39.26
C ILE A 983 -3.38 -37.09 39.98
N HIS A 984 -3.38 -38.38 40.27
CA HIS A 984 -2.30 -39.02 41.01
C HIS A 984 -1.16 -39.47 40.07
N GLU A 985 0.04 -38.94 40.28
CA GLU A 985 1.23 -39.31 39.54
C GLU A 985 1.97 -40.47 40.21
N GLU A 986 2.16 -41.55 39.46
CA GLU A 986 2.69 -42.82 39.98
C GLU A 986 4.18 -42.76 40.34
N GLN A 987 4.99 -42.05 39.55
CA GLN A 987 6.44 -41.97 39.75
C GLN A 987 6.79 -41.16 41.02
N SER A 988 6.10 -40.04 41.23
CA SER A 988 6.31 -39.17 42.40
C SER A 988 5.45 -39.58 43.61
N LYS A 989 4.42 -40.42 43.42
CA LYS A 989 3.41 -40.79 44.42
C LYS A 989 2.72 -39.56 45.02
N GLN A 990 2.43 -38.55 44.20
CA GLN A 990 1.83 -37.29 44.61
C GLN A 990 0.58 -36.96 43.79
N TRP A 991 -0.33 -36.22 44.42
CA TRP A 991 -1.45 -35.58 43.73
C TRP A 991 -0.97 -34.33 43.01
N VAL A 992 -1.20 -34.27 41.71
CA VAL A 992 -0.93 -33.13 40.85
C VAL A 992 -2.24 -32.40 40.59
N ASN A 993 -2.26 -31.10 40.87
CA ASN A 993 -3.44 -30.28 40.67
C ASN A 993 -3.56 -29.84 39.21
N PHE A 994 -4.77 -29.86 38.68
CA PHE A 994 -5.13 -29.00 37.56
C PHE A 994 -5.19 -27.55 38.06
N ASP A 995 -4.83 -26.61 37.18
CA ASP A 995 -4.81 -25.18 37.54
C ASP A 995 -6.18 -24.69 37.99
N THR A 996 -6.20 -23.84 39.02
CA THR A 996 -7.42 -23.24 39.58
C THR A 996 -7.35 -21.71 39.58
N PRO A 997 -8.48 -21.03 39.33
CA PRO A 997 -9.74 -21.58 38.85
C PRO A 997 -9.63 -22.05 37.40
N LEU A 998 -10.54 -22.92 36.99
CA LEU A 998 -10.72 -23.31 35.58
C LEU A 998 -11.14 -22.09 34.73
N LEU A 999 -10.93 -22.15 33.41
CA LEU A 999 -11.36 -21.10 32.47
C LEU A 999 -12.87 -20.86 32.57
N THR A 1000 -13.65 -21.94 32.53
CA THR A 1000 -15.04 -21.94 32.98
C THR A 1000 -15.05 -22.42 34.43
N PRO A 1001 -15.24 -21.51 35.42
CA PRO A 1001 -15.28 -21.90 36.82
C PRO A 1001 -16.58 -22.65 37.19
N VAL A 1002 -16.58 -23.40 38.29
CA VAL A 1002 -17.73 -24.21 38.74
C VAL A 1002 -18.98 -23.36 38.99
N SER A 1003 -18.80 -22.11 39.45
CA SER A 1003 -19.88 -21.12 39.59
C SER A 1003 -20.62 -20.78 38.29
N ARG A 1004 -20.06 -21.16 37.13
CA ARG A 1004 -20.62 -20.94 35.78
C ARG A 1004 -21.03 -22.23 35.07
N PHE A 1005 -20.91 -23.39 35.72
CA PHE A 1005 -21.38 -24.66 35.16
C PHE A 1005 -22.88 -24.65 34.94
N ARG A 1006 -23.33 -25.27 33.85
CA ARG A 1006 -24.76 -25.46 33.58
C ARG A 1006 -25.27 -26.73 34.26
N ALA A 1007 -24.41 -27.74 34.41
CA ALA A 1007 -24.71 -28.96 35.14
C ALA A 1007 -23.44 -29.59 35.78
N GLY A 1008 -23.62 -30.52 36.71
CA GLY A 1008 -22.51 -31.29 37.29
C GLY A 1008 -21.72 -32.13 36.27
N LEU A 1009 -22.28 -32.37 35.08
CA LEU A 1009 -21.58 -33.03 33.97
C LEU A 1009 -20.47 -32.15 33.36
N ASP A 1010 -20.43 -30.85 33.67
CA ASP A 1010 -19.49 -29.90 33.07
C ASP A 1010 -18.06 -29.95 33.65
N TRP A 1011 -17.78 -30.81 34.64
CA TRP A 1011 -16.44 -30.97 35.22
C TRP A 1011 -15.37 -31.36 34.19
N LEU A 1012 -15.60 -32.44 33.44
CA LEU A 1012 -14.66 -32.90 32.40
C LEU A 1012 -14.51 -31.89 31.24
N PRO A 1013 -15.59 -31.40 30.58
CA PRO A 1013 -15.43 -30.47 29.47
C PRO A 1013 -14.79 -29.13 29.89
N SER A 1014 -15.08 -28.61 31.09
CA SER A 1014 -14.46 -27.36 31.58
C SER A 1014 -12.99 -27.56 31.98
N LEU A 1015 -12.64 -28.76 32.46
CA LEU A 1015 -11.24 -29.15 32.64
C LEU A 1015 -10.53 -29.18 31.30
N LEU A 1016 -11.08 -29.87 30.29
CA LEU A 1016 -10.49 -29.92 28.95
C LEU A 1016 -10.36 -28.51 28.34
N GLU A 1017 -11.38 -27.66 28.45
CA GLU A 1017 -11.34 -26.27 27.98
C GLU A 1017 -10.16 -25.49 28.59
N SER A 1018 -9.84 -25.75 29.86
CA SER A 1018 -8.76 -25.09 30.59
C SER A 1018 -7.35 -25.47 30.13
N VAL A 1019 -7.20 -26.46 29.24
CA VAL A 1019 -5.89 -26.85 28.67
C VAL A 1019 -5.26 -25.70 27.88
N SER A 1020 -6.07 -24.82 27.26
CA SER A 1020 -5.59 -23.67 26.51
C SER A 1020 -4.82 -22.70 27.40
N LEU A 1021 -5.35 -22.46 28.60
CA LEU A 1021 -4.68 -21.64 29.61
C LEU A 1021 -3.41 -22.33 30.12
N ALA A 1022 -3.43 -23.65 30.27
CA ALA A 1022 -2.25 -24.42 30.65
C ALA A 1022 -1.12 -24.27 29.60
N TRP A 1023 -1.45 -24.32 28.31
CA TRP A 1023 -0.49 -24.07 27.23
C TRP A 1023 0.06 -22.65 27.25
N ALA A 1024 -0.75 -21.65 27.59
CA ALA A 1024 -0.29 -20.27 27.75
C ALA A 1024 0.79 -20.11 28.83
N ARG A 1025 0.85 -21.05 29.78
CA ARG A 1025 1.79 -21.11 30.90
C ARG A 1025 2.94 -22.10 30.70
N SER A 1026 3.04 -22.71 29.52
CA SER A 1026 4.03 -23.77 29.24
C SER A 1026 5.49 -23.33 29.37
N GLY A 1027 5.76 -22.03 29.19
CA GLY A 1027 7.08 -21.41 29.37
C GLY A 1027 7.45 -21.06 30.81
N GLU A 1028 6.54 -21.22 31.78
CA GLU A 1028 6.85 -21.01 33.20
C GLU A 1028 7.83 -22.08 33.69
N GLN A 1029 8.77 -21.71 34.56
CA GLN A 1029 9.71 -22.67 35.15
C GLN A 1029 9.10 -23.39 36.38
N PRO A 1030 9.23 -24.73 36.50
CA PRO A 1030 9.78 -25.67 35.51
C PRO A 1030 8.91 -25.79 34.24
N LEU A 1031 9.55 -25.82 33.05
CA LEU A 1031 8.85 -25.89 31.76
C LEU A 1031 7.80 -27.00 31.71
N PHE A 1032 6.68 -26.74 31.04
CA PHE A 1032 5.53 -27.64 30.88
C PHE A 1032 4.81 -28.06 32.17
N ARG A 1033 5.14 -27.49 33.34
CA ARG A 1033 4.48 -27.84 34.60
C ARG A 1033 2.96 -27.67 34.55
N SER A 1034 2.46 -26.61 33.90
CA SER A 1034 1.03 -26.32 33.77
C SER A 1034 0.27 -27.38 32.95
N VAL A 1035 0.92 -27.99 31.95
CA VAL A 1035 0.29 -28.98 31.05
C VAL A 1035 0.46 -30.42 31.55
N GLN A 1036 1.37 -30.66 32.49
CA GLN A 1036 1.63 -31.98 33.08
C GLN A 1036 0.37 -32.74 33.53
N PRO A 1037 -0.61 -32.17 34.26
CA PRO A 1037 -1.81 -32.91 34.67
C PRO A 1037 -2.65 -33.41 33.48
N TYR A 1038 -2.66 -32.70 32.35
CA TYR A 1038 -3.34 -33.12 31.12
C TYR A 1038 -2.59 -34.25 30.42
N ILE A 1039 -1.26 -34.18 30.40
CA ILE A 1039 -0.41 -35.27 29.90
C ILE A 1039 -0.65 -36.54 30.73
N LEU A 1040 -0.65 -36.43 32.06
CA LEU A 1040 -0.95 -37.55 32.97
C LEU A 1040 -2.34 -38.14 32.70
N LEU A 1041 -3.34 -37.29 32.45
CA LEU A 1041 -4.70 -37.73 32.12
C LEU A 1041 -4.73 -38.55 30.82
N ARG A 1042 -4.05 -38.09 29.77
CA ARG A 1042 -3.86 -38.85 28.51
C ARG A 1042 -3.14 -40.17 28.77
N GLN A 1043 -2.09 -40.16 29.59
CA GLN A 1043 -1.26 -41.33 29.89
C GLN A 1043 -1.98 -42.42 30.70
N LEU A 1044 -3.10 -42.11 31.36
CA LEU A 1044 -3.96 -43.16 31.96
C LEU A 1044 -4.57 -44.07 30.89
N TRP A 1045 -4.74 -43.57 29.66
CA TRP A 1045 -5.10 -44.38 28.51
C TRP A 1045 -3.87 -44.87 27.76
N ASP A 1046 -2.99 -43.97 27.32
CA ASP A 1046 -1.84 -44.30 26.48
C ASP A 1046 -0.63 -43.45 26.82
N ASP A 1047 0.44 -44.08 27.29
CA ASP A 1047 1.71 -43.47 27.67
C ASP A 1047 2.76 -43.48 26.57
N ALA A 1048 2.43 -44.02 25.39
CA ALA A 1048 3.35 -44.02 24.26
C ALA A 1048 3.60 -42.59 23.71
N PRO A 1049 4.80 -42.33 23.15
CA PRO A 1049 5.13 -41.05 22.49
C PRO A 1049 4.22 -40.70 21.31
N SER A 1050 3.61 -41.69 20.68
CA SER A 1050 2.60 -41.56 19.62
C SER A 1050 1.45 -42.55 19.89
N PRO A 1051 0.25 -42.35 19.34
CA PRO A 1051 -0.87 -43.26 19.58
C PRO A 1051 -0.54 -44.72 19.27
N SER A 1052 -0.86 -45.61 20.21
CA SER A 1052 -0.66 -47.04 20.04
C SER A 1052 -1.50 -47.58 18.88
N LEU A 1053 -0.83 -48.23 17.92
CA LEU A 1053 -1.48 -48.92 16.80
C LEU A 1053 -2.26 -50.16 17.28
N GLY A 1054 -3.23 -50.59 16.48
CA GLY A 1054 -3.99 -51.83 16.73
C GLY A 1054 -3.08 -53.03 16.96
N GLY A 1055 -3.30 -53.76 18.06
CA GLY A 1055 -2.49 -54.92 18.47
C GLY A 1055 -1.49 -54.64 19.60
N ARG A 1056 -1.15 -53.37 19.90
CA ARG A 1056 -0.37 -53.04 21.12
C ARG A 1056 -1.31 -52.83 22.31
N THR A 1057 -0.94 -53.37 23.46
CA THR A 1057 -1.69 -53.17 24.70
C THR A 1057 -1.43 -51.77 25.24
N THR A 1058 -2.46 -50.93 25.28
CA THR A 1058 -2.40 -49.59 25.86
C THR A 1058 -2.17 -49.64 27.37
N ARG A 1059 -1.67 -48.55 27.96
CA ARG A 1059 -1.53 -48.45 29.44
C ARG A 1059 -2.87 -48.60 30.14
N GLY A 1060 -3.94 -48.02 29.59
CA GLY A 1060 -5.29 -48.14 30.13
C GLY A 1060 -5.74 -49.60 30.23
N ARG A 1061 -5.46 -50.42 29.20
CA ARG A 1061 -5.75 -51.86 29.27
C ARG A 1061 -4.96 -52.57 30.37
N ARG A 1062 -3.66 -52.27 30.51
CA ARG A 1062 -2.83 -52.83 31.60
C ARG A 1062 -3.37 -52.46 32.98
N LEU A 1063 -3.64 -51.17 33.19
CA LEU A 1063 -4.16 -50.64 34.46
C LEU A 1063 -5.52 -51.24 34.83
N LEU A 1064 -6.43 -51.35 33.86
CA LEU A 1064 -7.74 -51.97 34.07
C LEU A 1064 -7.62 -53.48 34.34
N HIS A 1065 -6.68 -54.17 33.67
CA HIS A 1065 -6.42 -55.60 33.88
C HIS A 1065 -5.90 -55.86 35.29
N GLU A 1066 -4.92 -55.08 35.75
CA GLU A 1066 -4.38 -55.17 37.12
C GLU A 1066 -5.46 -54.88 38.17
N TRP A 1067 -6.16 -53.75 38.02
CA TRP A 1067 -7.22 -53.33 38.93
C TRP A 1067 -8.37 -54.35 39.01
N LEU A 1068 -8.76 -54.95 37.89
CA LEU A 1068 -9.83 -55.95 37.85
C LEU A 1068 -9.53 -57.12 38.80
N TYR A 1069 -8.27 -57.52 38.93
CA TYR A 1069 -7.86 -58.64 39.77
C TYR A 1069 -7.43 -58.23 41.19
N ASN A 1070 -6.67 -57.14 41.38
CA ASN A 1070 -6.18 -56.75 42.70
C ASN A 1070 -7.14 -55.81 43.47
N GLY A 1071 -7.90 -54.95 42.77
CA GLY A 1071 -8.83 -53.97 43.33
C GLY A 1071 -8.15 -52.84 44.07
N GLU A 1072 -6.83 -52.73 43.89
CA GLU A 1072 -6.04 -51.71 44.54
C GLU A 1072 -6.34 -50.36 43.91
N ARG A 1073 -6.62 -49.39 44.77
CA ARG A 1073 -6.86 -48.01 44.37
C ARG A 1073 -5.73 -47.17 44.94
N MET A 1074 -4.76 -46.86 44.07
CA MET A 1074 -3.45 -46.36 44.50
C MET A 1074 -3.51 -45.04 45.29
N ALA A 1075 -4.57 -44.24 45.12
CA ALA A 1075 -4.71 -42.95 45.81
C ALA A 1075 -5.95 -42.83 46.71
N GLY A 1076 -6.65 -43.94 47.00
CA GLY A 1076 -7.76 -44.01 47.97
C GLY A 1076 -9.16 -44.30 47.40
N GLU A 1077 -10.17 -44.24 48.27
CA GLU A 1077 -11.57 -44.64 48.01
C GLU A 1077 -12.51 -43.49 47.58
N VAL A 1078 -12.02 -42.25 47.57
CA VAL A 1078 -12.87 -41.06 47.39
C VAL A 1078 -13.37 -40.94 45.94
N ASN A 1079 -14.69 -40.78 45.77
CA ASN A 1079 -15.38 -40.61 44.49
C ASN A 1079 -15.19 -41.78 43.50
N GLN A 1080 -15.02 -42.98 44.07
CA GLN A 1080 -14.88 -44.25 43.35
C GLN A 1080 -16.19 -45.03 43.34
N ILE A 1081 -16.28 -46.01 42.45
CA ILE A 1081 -17.47 -46.86 42.31
C ILE A 1081 -17.63 -47.72 43.58
N ALA A 1082 -18.74 -47.55 44.31
CA ALA A 1082 -18.98 -48.30 45.54
C ALA A 1082 -19.05 -49.81 45.26
N GLY A 1083 -18.45 -50.62 46.14
CA GLY A 1083 -18.48 -52.08 46.02
C GLY A 1083 -17.43 -52.70 45.08
N THR A 1084 -16.46 -51.93 44.56
CA THR A 1084 -15.41 -52.44 43.65
C THR A 1084 -13.99 -52.44 44.22
N GLY A 1085 -13.84 -52.31 45.54
CA GLY A 1085 -12.52 -52.33 46.21
C GLY A 1085 -11.90 -53.73 46.33
N VAL A 1086 -10.81 -53.85 47.11
CA VAL A 1086 -10.02 -55.08 47.31
C VAL A 1086 -10.88 -56.28 47.75
N GLY A 1087 -11.96 -56.04 48.50
CA GLY A 1087 -12.86 -57.09 49.00
C GLY A 1087 -13.82 -57.73 47.98
N ALA A 1088 -13.97 -57.17 46.77
CA ALA A 1088 -14.82 -57.72 45.72
C ALA A 1088 -14.05 -58.65 44.78
N THR A 1089 -14.71 -59.70 44.27
CA THR A 1089 -14.14 -60.60 43.26
C THR A 1089 -14.01 -59.91 41.89
N PRO A 1090 -13.14 -60.39 40.98
CA PRO A 1090 -13.01 -59.81 39.65
C PRO A 1090 -14.33 -59.76 38.86
N ALA A 1091 -15.18 -60.78 39.01
CA ALA A 1091 -16.51 -60.82 38.38
C ALA A 1091 -17.45 -59.76 38.96
N GLU A 1092 -17.48 -59.59 40.28
CA GLU A 1092 -18.28 -58.54 40.94
C GLU A 1092 -17.80 -57.13 40.55
N ARG A 1093 -16.47 -56.91 40.47
CA ARG A 1093 -15.92 -55.64 40.00
C ARG A 1093 -16.31 -55.32 38.57
N LEU A 1094 -16.24 -56.31 37.66
CA LEU A 1094 -16.69 -56.15 36.28
C LEU A 1094 -18.16 -55.75 36.22
N GLU A 1095 -19.05 -56.50 36.88
CA GLU A 1095 -20.49 -56.29 36.79
C GLU A 1095 -20.91 -54.91 37.32
N ILE A 1096 -20.41 -54.50 38.48
CA ILE A 1096 -20.72 -53.19 39.07
C ILE A 1096 -20.17 -52.06 38.18
N THR A 1097 -18.93 -52.20 37.69
CA THR A 1097 -18.29 -51.17 36.85
C THR A 1097 -18.95 -51.07 35.48
N ARG A 1098 -19.33 -52.19 34.89
CA ARG A 1098 -20.11 -52.26 33.65
C ARG A 1098 -21.42 -51.53 33.81
N ALA A 1099 -22.19 -51.80 34.89
CA ALA A 1099 -23.46 -51.13 35.13
C ALA A 1099 -23.28 -49.61 35.28
N TRP A 1100 -22.22 -49.18 35.96
CA TRP A 1100 -21.87 -47.77 36.07
C TRP A 1100 -21.51 -47.15 34.71
N LEU A 1101 -20.66 -47.79 33.90
CA LEU A 1101 -20.27 -47.33 32.56
C LEU A 1101 -21.46 -47.30 31.60
N GLN A 1102 -22.36 -48.29 31.64
CA GLN A 1102 -23.59 -48.31 30.85
C GLN A 1102 -24.49 -47.11 31.18
N ARG A 1103 -24.63 -46.76 32.47
CA ARG A 1103 -25.36 -45.55 32.86
C ARG A 1103 -24.70 -44.28 32.32
N GLN A 1104 -23.37 -44.19 32.34
CA GLN A 1104 -22.66 -43.04 31.75
C GLN A 1104 -22.84 -42.97 30.23
N HIS A 1105 -22.83 -44.13 29.57
CA HIS A 1105 -23.08 -44.28 28.15
C HIS A 1105 -24.49 -43.80 27.76
N GLU A 1106 -25.52 -44.22 28.48
CA GLU A 1106 -26.91 -43.79 28.26
C GLU A 1106 -27.09 -42.27 28.44
N ILE A 1107 -26.46 -41.69 29.48
CA ILE A 1107 -26.46 -40.24 29.70
C ILE A 1107 -25.80 -39.52 28.52
N ALA A 1108 -24.65 -40.00 28.05
CA ALA A 1108 -23.94 -39.41 26.92
C ALA A 1108 -24.76 -39.50 25.63
N GLN A 1109 -25.33 -40.68 25.33
CA GLN A 1109 -26.17 -40.88 24.17
C GLN A 1109 -27.32 -39.87 24.10
N ALA A 1110 -27.93 -39.47 25.22
CA ALA A 1110 -29.03 -38.50 25.23
C ALA A 1110 -28.68 -37.14 24.59
N TYR A 1111 -27.39 -36.80 24.47
CA TYR A 1111 -26.89 -35.58 23.84
C TYR A 1111 -26.28 -35.80 22.44
N VAL A 1112 -26.09 -37.05 22.00
CA VAL A 1112 -25.53 -37.36 20.68
C VAL A 1112 -26.63 -37.17 19.60
N PRO A 1113 -26.41 -36.30 18.60
CA PRO A 1113 -27.37 -36.06 17.52
C PRO A 1113 -27.77 -37.32 16.79
N SER A 1114 -29.05 -37.44 16.40
CA SER A 1114 -29.56 -38.64 15.71
C SER A 1114 -28.80 -38.95 14.42
N ALA A 1115 -28.37 -37.91 13.70
CA ALA A 1115 -27.60 -38.03 12.46
C ALA A 1115 -26.23 -38.74 12.65
N LYS A 1116 -25.66 -38.71 13.87
CA LYS A 1116 -24.36 -39.35 14.17
C LYS A 1116 -24.48 -40.81 14.62
N LEU A 1117 -25.68 -41.31 14.93
CA LEU A 1117 -25.87 -42.66 15.46
C LEU A 1117 -26.04 -43.74 14.37
N GLY A 1118 -26.18 -43.35 13.10
CA GLY A 1118 -26.37 -44.26 11.95
C GLY A 1118 -27.72 -45.01 11.94
N GLU A 1119 -28.12 -45.59 10.80
CA GLU A 1119 -29.27 -46.50 10.73
C GLU A 1119 -28.88 -47.90 11.27
N GLY A 1120 -29.53 -48.37 12.34
CA GLY A 1120 -29.23 -49.66 13.00
C GLY A 1120 -29.95 -49.85 14.35
N ARG A 1121 -29.58 -50.86 15.15
CA ARG A 1121 -30.20 -51.17 16.48
C ARG A 1121 -30.13 -50.04 17.52
N LEU A 1122 -29.37 -48.97 17.24
CA LEU A 1122 -29.22 -47.75 18.04
C LEU A 1122 -30.08 -46.57 17.53
N PHE A 1123 -30.78 -46.75 16.40
CA PHE A 1123 -31.70 -45.78 15.83
C PHE A 1123 -33.02 -45.83 16.63
N ASN A 1124 -33.14 -44.94 17.61
CA ASN A 1124 -34.37 -44.75 18.37
C ASN A 1124 -35.19 -43.61 17.75
N THR A 1125 -36.43 -43.90 17.34
CA THR A 1125 -37.39 -42.92 16.79
C THR A 1125 -38.05 -42.04 17.86
N ALA A 1126 -37.68 -42.17 19.12
CA ALA A 1126 -38.15 -41.33 20.22
C ALA A 1126 -37.74 -39.86 20.02
N ASP A 1127 -38.54 -38.95 20.57
CA ASP A 1127 -38.21 -37.53 20.64
C ASP A 1127 -36.93 -37.34 21.49
N ARG A 1128 -35.90 -36.69 20.93
CA ARG A 1128 -34.58 -36.50 21.55
C ARG A 1128 -34.29 -35.00 21.76
N PRO A 1129 -34.93 -34.36 22.75
CA PRO A 1129 -34.95 -32.90 22.87
C PRO A 1129 -33.58 -32.26 23.16
N PHE A 1130 -32.63 -33.03 23.70
CA PHE A 1130 -31.27 -32.55 24.01
C PHE A 1130 -30.22 -32.89 22.95
N ALA A 1131 -30.58 -33.74 21.98
CA ALA A 1131 -29.69 -34.14 20.88
C ALA A 1131 -30.07 -33.44 19.57
N ASP A 1132 -31.36 -33.41 19.24
CA ASP A 1132 -31.91 -32.82 18.02
C ASP A 1132 -32.61 -31.49 18.35
N ILE A 1133 -31.84 -30.56 18.91
CA ILE A 1133 -32.37 -29.33 19.50
C ILE A 1133 -33.01 -28.45 18.41
N THR A 1134 -34.25 -28.03 18.65
CA THR A 1134 -35.00 -27.10 17.78
C THR A 1134 -35.38 -25.80 18.47
N ASP A 1135 -35.38 -25.77 19.81
CA ASP A 1135 -35.72 -24.60 20.62
C ASP A 1135 -34.47 -23.96 21.24
N ARG A 1136 -34.32 -22.65 21.03
CA ARG A 1136 -33.23 -21.83 21.57
C ARG A 1136 -33.21 -21.78 23.10
N SER A 1137 -34.37 -21.89 23.75
CA SER A 1137 -34.49 -21.92 25.22
C SER A 1137 -33.86 -23.19 25.83
N VAL A 1138 -33.95 -24.32 25.10
CA VAL A 1138 -33.30 -25.58 25.44
C VAL A 1138 -31.80 -25.45 25.17
N SER A 1139 -31.42 -24.99 23.98
CA SER A 1139 -30.03 -24.75 23.58
C SER A 1139 -29.23 -23.92 24.59
N ALA A 1140 -29.85 -22.91 25.21
CA ALA A 1140 -29.20 -22.05 26.20
C ALA A 1140 -28.85 -22.75 27.53
N LYS A 1141 -29.52 -23.88 27.84
CA LYS A 1141 -29.40 -24.60 29.11
C LYS A 1141 -28.61 -25.91 29.01
N VAL A 1142 -28.37 -26.40 27.79
CA VAL A 1142 -27.65 -27.65 27.55
C VAL A 1142 -26.22 -27.54 28.11
N PRO A 1143 -25.73 -28.53 28.88
CA PRO A 1143 -24.37 -28.50 29.40
C PRO A 1143 -23.32 -28.55 28.29
N VAL A 1144 -22.13 -28.01 28.56
CA VAL A 1144 -20.99 -28.08 27.62
C VAL A 1144 -20.59 -29.54 27.39
N PHE A 1145 -20.90 -30.44 28.33
CA PHE A 1145 -20.78 -31.88 28.17
C PHE A 1145 -21.35 -32.42 26.85
N ALA A 1146 -22.39 -31.80 26.29
CA ALA A 1146 -22.97 -32.21 25.01
C ALA A 1146 -21.94 -32.21 23.85
N ASP A 1147 -20.93 -31.35 23.89
CA ASP A 1147 -19.89 -31.27 22.86
C ASP A 1147 -18.98 -32.50 22.83
N ILE A 1148 -18.77 -33.15 23.98
CA ILE A 1148 -17.90 -34.35 24.13
C ILE A 1148 -18.70 -35.64 24.37
N ALA A 1149 -20.03 -35.56 24.35
CA ALA A 1149 -20.89 -36.74 24.52
C ALA A 1149 -20.60 -37.87 23.51
N PRO A 1150 -20.24 -37.59 22.23
CA PRO A 1150 -19.77 -38.63 21.32
C PRO A 1150 -18.52 -39.36 21.83
N ASP A 1151 -17.50 -38.61 22.29
CA ASP A 1151 -16.26 -39.19 22.82
C ASP A 1151 -16.53 -40.04 24.08
N VAL A 1152 -17.46 -39.61 24.93
CA VAL A 1152 -17.86 -40.36 26.14
C VAL A 1152 -18.60 -41.65 25.77
N THR A 1153 -19.47 -41.61 24.76
CA THR A 1153 -20.21 -42.77 24.25
C THR A 1153 -19.22 -43.84 23.74
N GLU A 1154 -18.22 -43.42 22.97
CA GLU A 1154 -17.14 -44.29 22.49
C GLU A 1154 -16.26 -44.80 23.64
N ALA A 1155 -15.78 -43.91 24.51
CA ALA A 1155 -14.89 -44.27 25.62
C ALA A 1155 -15.51 -45.29 26.57
N THR A 1156 -16.79 -45.11 26.93
CA THR A 1156 -17.49 -46.04 27.83
C THR A 1156 -17.69 -47.42 27.21
N ALA A 1157 -18.02 -47.50 25.92
CA ALA A 1157 -18.15 -48.75 25.20
C ALA A 1157 -16.79 -49.50 25.10
N ASP A 1158 -15.73 -48.78 24.76
CA ASP A 1158 -14.38 -49.35 24.66
C ASP A 1158 -13.88 -49.89 25.99
N ILE A 1159 -14.08 -49.15 27.09
CA ILE A 1159 -13.65 -49.58 28.42
C ILE A 1159 -14.40 -50.85 28.86
N ILE A 1160 -15.71 -50.96 28.56
CA ILE A 1160 -16.49 -52.19 28.83
C ILE A 1160 -15.88 -53.37 28.08
N ASN A 1161 -15.65 -53.23 26.76
CA ASN A 1161 -15.08 -54.29 25.93
C ASN A 1161 -13.69 -54.72 26.44
N ILE A 1162 -12.87 -53.76 26.91
CA ILE A 1162 -11.55 -54.05 27.48
C ILE A 1162 -11.68 -54.84 28.78
N LEU A 1163 -12.57 -54.43 29.70
CA LEU A 1163 -12.76 -55.12 30.97
C LEU A 1163 -13.25 -56.56 30.77
N GLU A 1164 -14.15 -56.79 29.81
CA GLU A 1164 -14.58 -58.13 29.40
C GLU A 1164 -13.42 -58.98 28.87
N ALA A 1165 -12.63 -58.42 27.96
CA ALA A 1165 -11.47 -59.09 27.40
C ALA A 1165 -10.42 -59.41 28.48
N CYS A 1166 -10.22 -58.51 29.45
CA CYS A 1166 -9.32 -58.73 30.58
C CYS A 1166 -9.81 -59.86 31.49
N LEU A 1167 -11.12 -59.97 31.76
CA LEU A 1167 -11.68 -61.08 32.52
C LEU A 1167 -11.49 -62.42 31.79
N GLN A 1168 -11.71 -62.44 30.46
CA GLN A 1168 -11.49 -63.62 29.62
C GLN A 1168 -10.01 -64.03 29.58
N ALA A 1169 -9.09 -63.07 29.65
CA ALA A 1169 -7.65 -63.32 29.62
C ALA A 1169 -7.09 -63.95 30.92
N GLY A 1170 -7.84 -63.95 32.03
CA GLY A 1170 -7.36 -64.44 33.33
C GLY A 1170 -6.47 -63.44 34.08
N PRO A 1171 -5.95 -63.76 35.27
CA PRO A 1171 -5.15 -62.84 36.07
C PRO A 1171 -3.86 -62.43 35.32
N PRO A 1172 -3.38 -61.18 35.50
CA PRO A 1172 -2.13 -60.73 34.90
C PRO A 1172 -0.97 -61.62 35.35
N GLN A 1173 -0.13 -62.08 34.42
CA GLN A 1173 1.06 -62.86 34.75
C GLN A 1173 2.05 -61.96 35.48
N ALA A 1174 2.54 -62.39 36.65
CA ALA A 1174 3.60 -61.68 37.35
C ALA A 1174 4.85 -61.64 36.46
N GLU A 1175 5.27 -60.44 36.04
CA GLU A 1175 6.59 -60.25 35.43
C GLU A 1175 7.65 -60.66 36.46
N THR A 1176 8.15 -61.89 36.32
CA THR A 1176 9.41 -62.28 36.93
C THR A 1176 10.49 -61.52 36.19
N GLY A 1177 11.14 -60.58 36.88
CA GLY A 1177 12.13 -59.69 36.31
C GLY A 1177 13.19 -60.44 35.51
N PHE A 1178 13.10 -60.35 34.18
CA PHE A 1178 14.21 -60.60 33.31
C PHE A 1178 14.74 -59.22 32.91
N VAL A 1179 15.83 -58.80 33.56
CA VAL A 1179 16.66 -57.71 33.06
C VAL A 1179 17.49 -58.31 31.92
N PRO A 1180 17.28 -57.97 30.63
CA PRO A 1180 18.29 -58.24 29.64
C PRO A 1180 19.40 -57.23 29.91
N THR A 1181 20.52 -57.71 30.43
CA THR A 1181 21.79 -56.98 30.35
C THR A 1181 22.08 -56.79 28.88
N PHE A 1182 21.93 -55.55 28.39
CA PHE A 1182 22.36 -55.19 27.06
C PHE A 1182 23.89 -55.07 27.08
N ASP A 1183 24.58 -56.14 26.65
CA ASP A 1183 26.01 -56.11 26.34
C ASP A 1183 26.19 -55.51 24.93
N PRO A 1184 26.80 -54.32 24.78
CA PRO A 1184 26.86 -53.59 23.51
C PRO A 1184 27.85 -54.18 22.49
N ARG A 1185 28.20 -55.47 22.56
CA ARG A 1185 29.21 -56.09 21.67
C ARG A 1185 28.74 -57.27 20.83
N ALA A 1186 27.45 -57.58 20.76
CA ALA A 1186 26.96 -58.68 19.93
C ALA A 1186 25.94 -58.20 18.86
N ALA A 1187 26.43 -57.46 17.87
CA ALA A 1187 25.69 -57.22 16.62
C ALA A 1187 26.60 -57.56 15.43
N GLN A 1188 26.64 -58.83 15.05
CA GLN A 1188 27.10 -59.26 13.73
C GLN A 1188 26.13 -60.26 13.10
N SER A 1189 25.69 -59.88 11.90
CA SER A 1189 25.30 -60.71 10.76
C SER A 1189 24.32 -61.86 10.97
N GLY A 1190 23.11 -61.69 10.43
CA GLY A 1190 22.21 -62.79 10.15
C GLY A 1190 20.84 -62.30 9.70
N ALA A 1191 20.70 -61.97 8.42
CA ALA A 1191 19.39 -61.85 7.79
C ALA A 1191 18.72 -63.23 7.82
N ALA A 1192 17.55 -63.31 8.44
CA ALA A 1192 16.67 -64.47 8.39
C ALA A 1192 15.28 -63.98 7.98
N ASP A 1193 14.81 -64.49 6.85
CA ASP A 1193 13.48 -64.25 6.28
C ASP A 1193 12.37 -64.69 7.24
N LEU A 1194 11.29 -63.90 7.29
CA LEU A 1194 10.07 -64.24 8.04
C LEU A 1194 9.19 -65.21 7.24
N PRO A 1195 8.73 -66.34 7.81
CA PRO A 1195 7.80 -67.23 7.13
C PRO A 1195 6.42 -66.58 7.04
N GLY A 1196 5.86 -66.46 5.83
CA GLY A 1196 4.50 -65.96 5.58
C GLY A 1196 4.37 -64.67 4.77
N ALA A 1197 5.47 -64.09 4.28
CA ALA A 1197 5.40 -62.97 3.33
C ALA A 1197 4.94 -63.47 1.94
N GLY A 1198 3.63 -63.60 1.79
CA GLY A 1198 2.97 -64.13 0.59
C GLY A 1198 1.44 -64.23 0.72
N GLU A 1199 0.86 -64.02 1.89
CA GLU A 1199 -0.58 -63.84 2.05
C GLU A 1199 -0.85 -62.64 2.96
N PHE A 1200 -1.44 -61.60 2.34
CA PHE A 1200 -1.78 -60.24 2.79
C PHE A 1200 -0.73 -59.15 2.59
#